data_AF-A0AA88UAF7-F1
#
_entry.id   AF-A0AA88UAF7-F1
#
_cell.length_a   1.000
_cell.length_b   1.000
_cell.length_c   1.000
_cell.angle_alpha   90.00
_cell.angle_beta   90.00
_cell.angle_gamma   90.00
#
_symmetry.space_group_name_H-M   'P 1'
#
loop_
_entity.id
_entity.type
_entity.pdbx_description
1 polymer ?
#
loop_
_entity_poly.entity_id
_entity_poly.type
_entity_poly.pdbx_seq_one_letter_code
_entity_poly.pdbx_strand_id
1 'polypeptide(L)'
;MAAAHTPVIGIDLRTTYSCVGVWLNNRVEIIANDQGNRTTPSYVAFTDTERLIGDAAKNQDAMNPMNTVFDARRLIGRKLSDASVQGDMKLWPFKVIAGADDKPMVAVKYKGLLKQLAPEEVSSMVLAKMREVAEVFLGTKIENAVVTVPAYFNDSQRQATKDAGAIAGLNVTRIINEPTAAAIAYGFLRKESIIGVKKVLVFDLGGGTFDVSLLTIQEGNIEVKATAGITHLGGEDFDNRMVDHFVKEFKRKHRKDISGDPRALRRLKTACEKTKRNLSTTAQTNVSIDCLFEGIDFHMTITRARFEELNMDLFRECMEPVEKCLKDAKMDKSSVDDVVLVGGSIRIPKVQQLLQDFFNGKELYKNINPDEAVAYGAAIQAAMLDGRFNELSLLDVAPLSLGVEINVDEMSVVIPRNTTIPTKMDKGFTTRFDNQLNVCFDIDADGILNVSAEDKSSGQKNKITITNVDGRLSKEEIRKMIEEAEKYKAEDEEHKKKVESKNALENYAYKMRDAFEDSKLPKAEVKKIHAAIDQTIEWLDRNQLADVEEFMDKMEELESPTSGFHPSHPKHKLELKNYKKPYTCDGCKEQGFGSRYRCDECNYELHKDCMLNTQITSHEFYKGAIFRFFNQLPKDVCKSCDACGKVINGFVYHCGEKGKNLHPCCRSLKNTISIEGGNENGKDKEDFTSVTFKLYKKVLGKCIWCHKKTLWGSSSGINGWSYVSECKDYHYHVNCTAEMVLEADSFACDSFQQSKIVY
;
A
#
# COMPACT_ATOMS: atom_id res chain seq x y z
N MET A 1 10.31 -12.13 -25.48
CA MET A 1 9.16 -11.96 -24.56
C MET A 1 8.96 -10.47 -24.39
N ALA A 2 7.78 -9.93 -24.68
CA ALA A 2 7.49 -8.54 -24.33
C ALA A 2 7.64 -8.40 -22.80
N ALA A 3 8.28 -7.34 -22.32
CA ALA A 3 8.37 -7.07 -20.89
C ALA A 3 6.96 -7.08 -20.30
N ALA A 4 6.79 -7.72 -19.14
CA ALA A 4 5.50 -7.71 -18.45
C ALA A 4 5.10 -6.26 -18.18
N HIS A 5 3.97 -5.86 -18.73
CA HIS A 5 3.47 -4.50 -18.66
C HIS A 5 3.09 -4.16 -17.22
N THR A 6 3.81 -3.25 -16.58
CA THR A 6 3.57 -2.89 -15.17
C THR A 6 2.45 -1.84 -15.10
N PRO A 7 1.34 -2.11 -14.37
CA PRO A 7 0.23 -1.15 -14.29
C PRO A 7 0.67 0.21 -13.74
N VAL A 8 0.06 1.28 -14.27
CA VAL A 8 0.19 2.64 -13.74
C VAL A 8 -1.02 2.92 -12.84
N ILE A 9 -0.78 3.34 -11.61
CA ILE A 9 -1.84 3.69 -10.64
C ILE A 9 -2.01 5.21 -10.51
N GLY A 10 -3.18 5.67 -10.11
CA GLY A 10 -3.43 7.06 -9.72
C GLY A 10 -3.49 7.19 -8.20
N ILE A 11 -2.63 8.02 -7.61
CA ILE A 11 -2.58 8.26 -6.17
C ILE A 11 -2.96 9.70 -5.88
N ASP A 12 -3.97 9.86 -5.03
CA ASP A 12 -4.35 11.10 -4.41
C ASP A 12 -3.69 11.24 -3.04
N LEU A 13 -2.55 11.93 -2.97
CA LEU A 13 -1.76 12.10 -1.74
C LEU A 13 -2.23 13.36 -1.00
N ARG A 14 -3.24 13.29 -0.13
CA ARG A 14 -3.72 14.49 0.59
C ARG A 14 -3.11 14.68 1.97
N THR A 15 -3.34 15.86 2.55
CA THR A 15 -2.92 16.24 3.90
C THR A 15 -3.40 15.28 4.99
N THR A 16 -4.68 14.88 4.95
CA THR A 16 -5.29 14.07 6.02
C THR A 16 -5.59 12.63 5.62
N TYR A 17 -6.00 12.39 4.37
CA TYR A 17 -6.37 11.08 3.84
C TYR A 17 -5.89 10.93 2.40
N SER A 18 -5.18 9.85 2.12
CA SER A 18 -4.77 9.48 0.76
C SER A 18 -5.69 8.42 0.16
N CYS A 19 -5.79 8.40 -1.15
CA CYS A 19 -6.64 7.48 -1.91
C CYS A 19 -5.89 6.95 -3.13
N VAL A 20 -6.12 5.70 -3.51
CA VAL A 20 -5.47 5.09 -4.69
C VAL A 20 -6.51 4.44 -5.60
N GLY A 21 -6.36 4.66 -6.90
CA GLY A 21 -7.20 4.12 -7.94
C GLY A 21 -6.40 3.50 -9.08
N VAL A 22 -7.03 2.60 -9.82
CA VAL A 22 -6.44 1.93 -10.98
C VAL A 22 -7.46 1.80 -12.10
N TRP A 23 -7.00 1.84 -13.34
CA TRP A 23 -7.82 1.49 -14.49
C TRP A 23 -7.82 -0.02 -14.75
N LEU A 24 -8.97 -0.66 -14.57
CA LEU A 24 -9.16 -2.09 -14.73
C LEU A 24 -10.50 -2.37 -15.41
N ASN A 25 -10.52 -3.27 -16.39
CA ASN A 25 -11.75 -3.67 -17.10
C ASN A 25 -12.54 -2.47 -17.69
N ASN A 26 -11.83 -1.52 -18.32
CA ASN A 26 -12.39 -0.30 -18.93
C ASN A 26 -13.16 0.62 -17.98
N ARG A 27 -12.82 0.57 -16.69
CA ARG A 27 -13.33 1.49 -15.67
C ARG A 27 -12.26 1.78 -14.64
N VAL A 28 -12.49 2.80 -13.84
CA VAL A 28 -11.67 3.06 -12.65
C VAL A 28 -12.18 2.23 -11.47
N GLU A 29 -11.26 1.60 -10.76
CA GLU A 29 -11.48 0.95 -9.48
C GLU A 29 -10.75 1.76 -8.39
N ILE A 30 -11.49 2.18 -7.36
CA ILE A 30 -10.90 2.77 -6.16
C ILE A 30 -10.62 1.64 -5.17
N ILE A 31 -9.37 1.53 -4.74
CA ILE A 31 -8.89 0.37 -4.00
C ILE A 31 -9.07 0.60 -2.50
N ALA A 32 -9.70 -0.37 -1.82
CA ALA A 32 -9.79 -0.37 -0.37
C ALA A 32 -8.49 -0.89 0.26
N ASN A 33 -8.11 -0.33 1.40
CA ASN A 33 -6.97 -0.77 2.19
C ASN A 33 -7.26 -2.08 2.96
N ASP A 34 -6.30 -2.52 3.76
CA ASP A 34 -6.39 -3.74 4.60
C ASP A 34 -7.50 -3.71 5.66
N GLN A 35 -8.04 -2.54 6.00
CA GLN A 35 -9.22 -2.36 6.87
C GLN A 35 -10.55 -2.23 6.09
N GLY A 36 -10.51 -2.32 4.76
CA GLY A 36 -11.68 -2.15 3.90
C GLY A 36 -12.06 -0.69 3.62
N ASN A 37 -11.22 0.28 4.02
CA ASN A 37 -11.45 1.70 3.78
C ASN A 37 -10.89 2.13 2.42
N ARG A 38 -11.67 2.87 1.63
CA ARG A 38 -11.23 3.43 0.33
C ARG A 38 -10.29 4.63 0.44
N THR A 39 -10.16 5.18 1.64
CA THR A 39 -9.19 6.24 1.94
C THR A 39 -8.38 5.81 3.15
N THR A 40 -7.10 6.13 3.15
CA THR A 40 -6.16 5.77 4.22
C THR A 40 -5.63 7.06 4.85
N PRO A 41 -5.64 7.19 6.19
CA PRO A 41 -5.07 8.37 6.85
C PRO A 41 -3.62 8.64 6.43
N SER A 42 -3.27 9.89 6.17
CA SER A 42 -1.90 10.32 5.87
C SER A 42 -1.08 10.47 7.16
N TYR A 43 -0.96 9.37 7.92
CA TYR A 43 -0.33 9.30 9.22
C TYR A 43 0.80 8.28 9.20
N VAL A 44 1.91 8.59 9.88
CA VAL A 44 3.05 7.70 10.10
C VAL A 44 3.44 7.77 11.57
N ALA A 45 3.51 6.63 12.25
CA ALA A 45 3.94 6.57 13.64
C ALA A 45 5.16 5.68 13.80
N PHE A 46 6.02 6.04 14.74
CA PHE A 46 7.24 5.30 15.07
C PHE A 46 7.14 4.78 16.50
N THR A 47 7.36 3.48 16.68
CA THR A 47 7.36 2.83 17.98
C THR A 47 8.75 2.28 18.33
N ASP A 48 8.87 1.61 19.46
CA ASP A 48 10.11 0.92 19.82
C ASP A 48 10.31 -0.39 19.04
N THR A 49 9.31 -0.85 18.28
CA THR A 49 9.35 -2.13 17.55
C THR A 49 9.19 -1.97 16.04
N GLU A 50 8.30 -1.10 15.59
CA GLU A 50 7.87 -1.01 14.20
C GLU A 50 7.45 0.42 13.82
N ARG A 51 7.27 0.63 12.52
CA ARG A 51 6.64 1.84 12.00
C ARG A 51 5.24 1.50 11.55
N LEU A 52 4.27 2.31 11.97
CA LEU A 52 2.88 2.19 11.57
C LEU A 52 2.56 3.25 10.52
N ILE A 53 1.73 2.91 9.54
CA ILE A 53 1.29 3.84 8.48
C ILE A 53 -0.22 3.70 8.32
N GLY A 54 -0.92 4.80 8.09
CA GLY A 54 -2.36 4.78 7.83
C GLY A 54 -3.22 4.66 9.09
N ASP A 55 -4.24 3.79 9.02
CA ASP A 55 -5.20 3.60 10.10
C ASP A 55 -4.52 3.18 11.42
N ALA A 56 -3.52 2.29 11.34
CA ALA A 56 -2.77 1.86 12.51
C ALA A 56 -2.05 3.03 13.22
N ALA A 57 -1.42 3.92 12.46
CA ALA A 57 -0.77 5.11 13.00
C ALA A 57 -1.78 6.09 13.61
N LYS A 58 -2.90 6.34 12.92
CA LYS A 58 -3.97 7.23 13.42
C LYS A 58 -4.61 6.69 14.72
N ASN A 59 -4.78 5.38 14.85
CA ASN A 59 -5.42 4.76 16.01
C ASN A 59 -4.61 4.93 17.32
N GLN A 60 -3.29 4.93 17.24
CA GLN A 60 -2.41 5.06 18.42
C GLN A 60 -1.94 6.50 18.72
N ASP A 61 -2.32 7.47 17.90
CA ASP A 61 -1.87 8.87 17.98
C ASP A 61 -2.04 9.48 19.39
N ALA A 62 -3.17 9.23 20.05
CA ALA A 62 -3.41 9.72 21.41
C ALA A 62 -2.49 9.08 22.49
N MET A 63 -1.94 7.89 22.23
CA MET A 63 -1.03 7.19 23.14
C MET A 63 0.44 7.53 22.87
N ASN A 64 0.76 7.91 21.63
CA ASN A 64 2.11 8.22 21.18
C ASN A 64 2.18 9.52 20.33
N PRO A 65 1.69 10.66 20.84
CA PRO A 65 1.50 11.85 20.02
C PRO A 65 2.83 12.44 19.54
N MET A 66 3.91 12.31 20.32
CA MET A 66 5.21 12.88 19.99
C MET A 66 5.92 12.17 18.82
N ASN A 67 5.57 10.91 18.54
CA ASN A 67 6.19 10.11 17.48
C ASN A 67 5.18 9.71 16.40
N THR A 68 4.03 10.39 16.34
CA THR A 68 3.01 10.22 15.31
C THR A 68 2.96 11.46 14.45
N VAL A 69 3.42 11.32 13.22
CA VAL A 69 3.53 12.40 12.24
C VAL A 69 2.31 12.38 11.34
N PHE A 70 1.71 13.56 11.17
CA PHE A 70 0.59 13.84 10.27
C PHE A 70 0.77 15.25 9.70
N ASP A 71 -0.06 15.64 8.74
CA ASP A 71 0.03 16.94 8.03
C ASP A 71 1.39 17.21 7.36
N ALA A 72 2.22 16.17 7.11
CA ALA A 72 3.54 16.32 6.50
C ALA A 72 3.49 17.05 5.14
N ARG A 73 2.34 16.98 4.44
CA ARG A 73 2.09 17.74 3.21
C ARG A 73 2.09 19.26 3.40
N ARG A 74 1.83 19.78 4.61
CA ARG A 74 1.99 21.22 4.92
C ARG A 74 3.46 21.63 5.05
N LEU A 75 4.37 20.68 5.32
CA LEU A 75 5.81 20.90 5.44
C LEU A 75 6.57 20.70 4.13
N ILE A 76 6.06 19.88 3.21
CA ILE A 76 6.77 19.47 2.01
C ILE A 76 7.15 20.68 1.15
N GLY A 77 8.42 20.74 0.72
CA GLY A 77 8.95 21.82 -0.13
C GLY A 77 8.98 23.22 0.51
N ARG A 78 8.87 23.34 1.83
CA ARG A 78 8.91 24.61 2.58
C ARG A 78 10.20 24.80 3.36
N LYS A 79 10.40 26.02 3.86
CA LYS A 79 11.42 26.35 4.84
C LYS A 79 10.82 26.40 6.24
N LEU A 80 11.61 26.07 7.26
CA LEU A 80 11.18 26.12 8.65
C LEU A 80 10.79 27.54 9.05
N SER A 81 11.52 28.54 8.55
CA SER A 81 11.24 29.97 8.80
C SER A 81 9.95 30.50 8.14
N ASP A 82 9.29 29.73 7.27
CA ASP A 82 8.02 30.13 6.67
C ASP A 82 6.98 30.41 7.77
N ALA A 83 6.28 31.55 7.66
CA ALA A 83 5.31 31.98 8.67
C ALA A 83 4.19 30.95 8.89
N SER A 84 3.78 30.24 7.83
CA SER A 84 2.80 29.17 7.92
C SER A 84 3.33 27.95 8.70
N VAL A 85 4.58 27.55 8.46
CA VAL A 85 5.24 26.45 9.18
C VAL A 85 5.39 26.80 10.66
N GLN A 86 5.81 28.02 10.98
CA GLN A 86 5.88 28.52 12.35
C GLN A 86 4.50 28.57 13.04
N GLY A 87 3.44 28.79 12.27
CA GLY A 87 2.06 28.70 12.76
C GLY A 87 1.67 27.26 13.07
N ASP A 88 1.82 26.35 12.11
CA ASP A 88 1.43 24.94 12.24
C ASP A 88 2.23 24.21 13.33
N MET A 89 3.52 24.53 13.51
CA MET A 89 4.37 23.93 14.56
C MET A 89 3.84 24.13 15.98
N LYS A 90 3.00 25.14 16.21
CA LYS A 90 2.36 25.37 17.52
C LYS A 90 1.22 24.38 17.79
N LEU A 91 0.74 23.71 16.75
CA LEU A 91 -0.41 22.83 16.77
C LEU A 91 -0.01 21.34 16.70
N TRP A 92 1.24 21.06 16.33
CA TRP A 92 1.76 19.70 16.25
C TRP A 92 2.36 19.23 17.58
N PRO A 93 2.08 17.98 17.99
CA PRO A 93 2.71 17.39 19.15
C PRO A 93 4.16 16.97 18.86
N PHE A 94 4.46 16.50 17.65
CA PHE A 94 5.81 16.11 17.25
C PHE A 94 6.71 17.33 17.04
N LYS A 95 8.01 17.14 17.26
CA LYS A 95 8.99 18.22 17.14
C LYS A 95 9.45 18.38 15.69
N VAL A 96 9.47 19.63 15.21
CA VAL A 96 10.10 20.01 13.94
C VAL A 96 11.31 20.88 14.23
N ILE A 97 12.44 20.60 13.59
CA ILE A 97 13.73 21.29 13.77
C ILE A 97 14.32 21.72 12.43
N ALA A 98 15.29 22.64 12.45
CA ALA A 98 15.99 23.06 11.24
C ALA A 98 17.00 22.00 10.81
N GLY A 99 16.92 21.58 9.56
CA GLY A 99 17.95 20.83 8.85
C GLY A 99 18.85 21.74 8.01
N ALA A 100 19.51 21.14 7.02
CA ALA A 100 20.27 21.90 6.02
C ALA A 100 19.35 22.87 5.25
N ASP A 101 19.86 24.04 4.91
CA ASP A 101 19.16 25.10 4.15
C ASP A 101 17.79 25.48 4.72
N ASP A 102 17.66 25.44 6.05
CA ASP A 102 16.42 25.73 6.78
C ASP A 102 15.27 24.77 6.42
N LYS A 103 15.58 23.56 5.90
CA LYS A 103 14.56 22.52 5.65
C LYS A 103 13.94 22.08 6.99
N PRO A 104 12.60 22.03 7.13
CA PRO A 104 11.97 21.52 8.34
C PRO A 104 12.16 20.00 8.43
N MET A 105 12.77 19.52 9.51
CA MET A 105 13.01 18.10 9.77
C MET A 105 12.14 17.65 10.95
N VAL A 106 11.39 16.56 10.77
CA VAL A 106 10.56 15.97 11.81
C VAL A 106 11.40 15.06 12.69
N ALA A 107 11.45 15.34 13.99
CA ALA A 107 12.23 14.58 14.96
C ALA A 107 11.34 13.60 15.73
N VAL A 108 11.61 12.30 15.59
CA VAL A 108 10.86 11.20 16.21
C VAL A 108 11.81 10.21 16.88
N LYS A 109 11.32 9.49 17.90
CA LYS A 109 12.03 8.36 18.50
C LYS A 109 11.55 7.07 17.86
N TYR A 110 12.48 6.31 17.29
CA TYR A 110 12.22 5.01 16.67
C TYR A 110 13.22 3.99 17.19
N LYS A 111 12.74 2.86 17.74
CA LYS A 111 13.59 1.81 18.35
C LYS A 111 14.61 2.37 19.34
N GLY A 112 14.17 3.25 20.24
CA GLY A 112 15.06 3.91 21.20
C GLY A 112 15.91 5.07 20.65
N LEU A 113 16.05 5.22 19.32
CA LEU A 113 16.95 6.18 18.68
C LEU A 113 16.21 7.42 18.17
N LEU A 114 16.83 8.59 18.30
CA LEU A 114 16.31 9.81 17.70
C LEU A 114 16.59 9.79 16.18
N LYS A 115 15.53 9.93 15.40
CA LYS A 115 15.54 10.04 13.94
C LYS A 115 15.05 11.43 13.52
N GLN A 116 15.67 11.97 12.48
CA GLN A 116 15.27 13.23 11.85
C GLN A 116 14.87 12.90 10.42
N LEU A 117 13.62 13.19 10.06
CA LEU A 117 13.04 12.80 8.78
C LEU A 117 12.64 14.05 8.01
N ALA A 118 13.01 14.11 6.74
CA ALA A 118 12.52 15.12 5.83
C ALA A 118 11.01 14.89 5.54
N PRO A 119 10.23 15.93 5.22
CA PRO A 119 8.83 15.78 4.83
C PRO A 119 8.64 14.82 3.65
N GLU A 120 9.59 14.81 2.71
CA GLU A 120 9.64 13.91 1.56
C GLU A 120 9.73 12.45 2.00
N GLU A 121 10.50 12.15 3.05
CA GLU A 121 10.59 10.81 3.62
C GLU A 121 9.27 10.42 4.27
N VAL A 122 8.62 11.30 5.05
CA VAL A 122 7.32 10.97 5.66
C VAL A 122 6.24 10.75 4.59
N SER A 123 6.19 11.60 3.56
CA SER A 123 5.27 11.44 2.44
C SER A 123 5.57 10.19 1.61
N SER A 124 6.83 9.79 1.46
CA SER A 124 7.18 8.56 0.75
C SER A 124 6.66 7.31 1.44
N MET A 125 6.56 7.32 2.78
CA MET A 125 5.98 6.21 3.56
C MET A 125 4.49 6.06 3.27
N VAL A 126 3.77 7.18 3.19
CA VAL A 126 2.34 7.18 2.81
C VAL A 126 2.16 6.69 1.37
N LEU A 127 2.99 7.17 0.43
CA LEU A 127 2.99 6.70 -0.95
C LEU A 127 3.33 5.20 -1.08
N ALA A 128 4.30 4.72 -0.29
CA ALA A 128 4.65 3.30 -0.24
C ALA A 128 3.48 2.45 0.27
N LYS A 129 2.71 2.93 1.25
CA LYS A 129 1.47 2.26 1.69
C LYS A 129 0.41 2.26 0.59
N MET A 130 0.26 3.34 -0.18
CA MET A 130 -0.69 3.39 -1.30
C MET A 130 -0.28 2.41 -2.42
N ARG A 131 1.03 2.31 -2.70
CA ARG A 131 1.58 1.29 -3.59
C ARG A 131 1.28 -0.12 -3.06
N GLU A 132 1.57 -0.40 -1.80
CA GLU A 132 1.34 -1.72 -1.18
C GLU A 132 -0.14 -2.14 -1.30
N VAL A 133 -1.07 -1.22 -0.99
CA VAL A 133 -2.52 -1.46 -1.14
C VAL A 133 -2.88 -1.85 -2.58
N ALA A 134 -2.31 -1.14 -3.56
CA ALA A 134 -2.53 -1.47 -4.98
C ALA A 134 -1.85 -2.80 -5.40
N GLU A 135 -0.66 -3.09 -4.90
CA GLU A 135 0.08 -4.34 -5.17
C GLU A 135 -0.67 -5.56 -4.64
N VAL A 136 -1.23 -5.47 -3.43
CA VAL A 136 -2.07 -6.52 -2.83
C VAL A 136 -3.33 -6.73 -3.67
N PHE A 137 -4.00 -5.65 -4.10
CA PHE A 137 -5.22 -5.73 -4.90
C PHE A 137 -4.98 -6.33 -6.30
N LEU A 138 -3.88 -5.96 -6.95
CA LEU A 138 -3.57 -6.38 -8.33
C LEU A 138 -2.78 -7.69 -8.40
N GLY A 139 -2.18 -8.13 -7.29
CA GLY A 139 -1.33 -9.33 -7.24
C GLY A 139 -0.02 -9.19 -8.03
N THR A 140 0.41 -7.96 -8.31
CA THR A 140 1.65 -7.65 -9.05
C THR A 140 2.34 -6.44 -8.45
N LYS A 141 3.67 -6.37 -8.64
CA LYS A 141 4.48 -5.21 -8.27
C LYS A 141 4.04 -3.98 -9.07
N ILE A 142 4.05 -2.81 -8.44
CA ILE A 142 3.73 -1.53 -9.07
C ILE A 142 4.97 -0.63 -9.05
N GLU A 143 5.31 -0.07 -10.22
CA GLU A 143 6.49 0.77 -10.38
C GLU A 143 6.14 2.17 -10.89
N ASN A 144 4.96 2.39 -11.45
CA ASN A 144 4.58 3.65 -12.09
C ASN A 144 3.33 4.25 -11.43
N ALA A 145 3.34 5.55 -11.19
CA ALA A 145 2.19 6.24 -10.62
C ALA A 145 2.00 7.65 -11.19
N VAL A 146 0.75 8.08 -11.27
CA VAL A 146 0.37 9.48 -11.35
C VAL A 146 0.04 9.95 -9.94
N VAL A 147 0.64 11.05 -9.47
CA VAL A 147 0.46 11.55 -8.11
C VAL A 147 -0.15 12.96 -8.12
N THR A 148 -1.12 13.22 -7.25
CA THR A 148 -1.81 14.52 -7.21
C THR A 148 -1.12 15.54 -6.29
N VAL A 149 -1.23 16.81 -6.66
CA VAL A 149 -0.80 17.98 -5.87
C VAL A 149 -1.87 19.06 -5.88
N PRO A 150 -1.97 19.92 -4.85
CA PRO A 150 -2.81 21.11 -4.87
C PRO A 150 -2.43 21.97 -6.08
N ALA A 151 -3.41 22.58 -6.75
CA ALA A 151 -3.13 23.37 -7.93
C ALA A 151 -2.18 24.54 -7.61
N TYR A 152 -2.32 25.14 -6.42
CA TYR A 152 -1.49 26.25 -5.97
C TYR A 152 -0.12 25.87 -5.38
N PHE A 153 0.31 24.61 -5.51
CA PHE A 153 1.69 24.22 -5.16
C PHE A 153 2.71 24.91 -6.04
N ASN A 154 3.76 25.43 -5.40
CA ASN A 154 4.91 26.00 -6.08
C ASN A 154 5.83 24.90 -6.65
N ASP A 155 6.85 25.34 -7.36
CA ASP A 155 7.84 24.47 -8.00
C ASP A 155 8.57 23.54 -7.00
N SER A 156 9.06 24.07 -5.88
CA SER A 156 9.75 23.27 -4.84
C SER A 156 8.86 22.18 -4.25
N GLN A 157 7.58 22.47 -4.02
CA GLN A 157 6.62 21.51 -3.47
C GLN A 157 6.27 20.39 -4.45
N ARG A 158 6.15 20.72 -5.74
CA ARG A 158 5.95 19.74 -6.83
C ARG A 158 7.14 18.80 -6.93
N GLN A 159 8.35 19.35 -6.95
CA GLN A 159 9.58 18.56 -7.00
C GLN A 159 9.71 17.67 -5.76
N ALA A 160 9.50 18.21 -4.56
CA ALA A 160 9.58 17.45 -3.31
C ALA A 160 8.55 16.30 -3.26
N THR A 161 7.34 16.49 -3.83
CA THR A 161 6.34 15.41 -3.96
C THR A 161 6.79 14.34 -4.95
N LYS A 162 7.42 14.73 -6.06
CA LYS A 162 8.00 13.81 -7.04
C LYS A 162 9.15 13.00 -6.45
N ASP A 163 10.00 13.65 -5.65
CA ASP A 163 11.10 13.02 -4.93
C ASP A 163 10.59 12.03 -3.88
N ALA A 164 9.52 12.39 -3.14
CA ALA A 164 8.84 11.46 -2.23
C ALA A 164 8.33 10.19 -2.97
N GLY A 165 7.82 10.34 -4.19
CA GLY A 165 7.46 9.21 -5.04
C GLY A 165 8.67 8.34 -5.41
N ALA A 166 9.79 8.95 -5.78
CA ALA A 166 11.03 8.22 -6.06
C ALA A 166 11.53 7.44 -4.82
N ILE A 167 11.50 8.06 -3.63
CA ILE A 167 11.87 7.43 -2.36
C ILE A 167 10.94 6.26 -2.04
N ALA A 168 9.65 6.37 -2.38
CA ALA A 168 8.67 5.30 -2.22
C ALA A 168 8.88 4.13 -3.20
N GLY A 169 9.85 4.23 -4.12
CA GLY A 169 10.07 3.24 -5.19
C GLY A 169 9.03 3.32 -6.30
N LEU A 170 8.48 4.52 -6.56
CA LEU A 170 7.57 4.81 -7.67
C LEU A 170 8.26 5.74 -8.67
N ASN A 171 8.19 5.37 -9.95
CA ASN A 171 8.38 6.28 -11.06
C ASN A 171 7.11 7.13 -11.20
N VAL A 172 7.17 8.38 -10.74
CA VAL A 172 6.07 9.34 -10.91
C VAL A 172 6.04 9.81 -12.35
N THR A 173 5.18 9.20 -13.16
CA THR A 173 5.07 9.45 -14.60
C THR A 173 4.41 10.79 -14.92
N ARG A 174 3.59 11.30 -13.99
CA ARG A 174 2.94 12.61 -14.06
C ARG A 174 2.58 13.11 -12.68
N ILE A 175 2.81 14.38 -12.43
CA ILE A 175 2.15 15.16 -11.38
C ILE A 175 0.91 15.80 -11.97
N ILE A 176 -0.23 15.66 -11.30
CA ILE A 176 -1.50 16.27 -11.75
C ILE A 176 -2.09 17.15 -10.65
N ASN A 177 -2.67 18.28 -11.03
CA ASN A 177 -3.37 19.15 -10.09
C ASN A 177 -4.66 18.47 -9.59
N GLU A 178 -4.95 18.51 -8.29
CA GLU A 178 -6.15 17.93 -7.68
C GLU A 178 -7.47 18.37 -8.36
N PRO A 179 -7.75 19.68 -8.52
CA PRO A 179 -8.98 20.09 -9.18
C PRO A 179 -9.03 19.70 -10.66
N THR A 180 -7.86 19.58 -11.32
CA THR A 180 -7.78 19.09 -12.70
C THR A 180 -8.13 17.60 -12.78
N ALA A 181 -7.60 16.77 -11.87
CA ALA A 181 -7.96 15.36 -11.77
C ALA A 181 -9.46 15.20 -11.50
N ALA A 182 -10.03 15.98 -10.56
CA ALA A 182 -11.47 15.95 -10.34
C ALA A 182 -12.29 16.38 -11.57
N ALA A 183 -11.81 17.34 -12.36
CA ALA A 183 -12.43 17.71 -13.62
C ALA A 183 -12.38 16.58 -14.66
N ILE A 184 -11.29 15.81 -14.72
CA ILE A 184 -11.19 14.60 -15.55
C ILE A 184 -12.26 13.58 -15.14
N ALA A 185 -12.40 13.31 -13.84
CA ALA A 185 -13.42 12.40 -13.34
C ALA A 185 -14.83 12.88 -13.69
N TYR A 186 -15.11 14.18 -13.49
CA TYR A 186 -16.38 14.79 -13.88
C TYR A 186 -16.66 14.69 -15.39
N GLY A 187 -15.67 15.04 -16.23
CA GLY A 187 -15.80 15.03 -17.69
C GLY A 187 -15.99 13.62 -18.24
N PHE A 188 -15.29 12.63 -17.69
CA PHE A 188 -15.42 11.23 -18.04
C PHE A 188 -16.81 10.67 -17.70
N LEU A 189 -17.27 10.88 -16.46
CA LEU A 189 -18.57 10.37 -15.99
C LEU A 189 -19.76 10.99 -16.74
N ARG A 190 -19.56 12.14 -17.38
CA ARG A 190 -20.61 12.89 -18.10
C ARG A 190 -20.39 12.95 -19.60
N LYS A 191 -19.45 12.19 -20.15
CA LYS A 191 -19.02 12.31 -21.55
C LYS A 191 -20.17 12.30 -22.56
N GLU A 192 -21.16 11.44 -22.36
CA GLU A 192 -22.34 11.32 -23.25
C GLU A 192 -23.38 12.46 -23.07
N SER A 193 -23.35 13.15 -21.93
CA SER A 193 -24.32 14.19 -21.56
C SER A 193 -23.85 15.62 -21.85
N ILE A 194 -22.55 15.82 -22.15
CA ILE A 194 -21.98 17.13 -22.44
C ILE A 194 -22.15 17.43 -23.93
N ILE A 195 -23.02 18.40 -24.24
CA ILE A 195 -23.20 18.91 -25.61
C ILE A 195 -22.58 20.31 -25.68
N GLY A 196 -21.66 20.52 -26.62
CA GLY A 196 -20.96 21.78 -26.79
C GLY A 196 -19.90 22.06 -25.73
N VAL A 197 -19.58 23.34 -25.53
CA VAL A 197 -18.61 23.80 -24.54
C VAL A 197 -19.29 23.98 -23.21
N LYS A 198 -18.74 23.35 -22.17
CA LYS A 198 -19.22 23.48 -20.80
C LYS A 198 -18.16 24.13 -19.90
N LYS A 199 -18.52 25.21 -19.22
CA LYS A 199 -17.68 25.93 -18.26
C LYS A 199 -17.94 25.37 -16.87
N VAL A 200 -16.90 24.83 -16.25
CA VAL A 200 -17.03 24.11 -14.97
C VAL A 200 -16.08 24.74 -13.97
N LEU A 201 -16.59 25.09 -12.79
CA LEU A 201 -15.77 25.47 -11.65
C LEU A 201 -15.63 24.28 -10.72
N VAL A 202 -14.40 23.87 -10.44
CA VAL A 202 -14.10 22.87 -9.40
C VAL A 202 -13.72 23.61 -8.13
N PHE A 203 -14.43 23.33 -7.04
CA PHE A 203 -14.18 23.85 -5.70
C PHE A 203 -13.69 22.69 -4.82
N ASP A 204 -12.38 22.63 -4.57
CA ASP A 204 -11.74 21.57 -3.79
C ASP A 204 -11.34 22.08 -2.41
N LEU A 205 -12.12 21.74 -1.37
CA LEU A 205 -11.82 22.09 0.02
C LEU A 205 -11.52 20.83 0.83
N GLY A 206 -10.23 20.57 0.98
CA GLY A 206 -9.68 19.37 1.60
C GLY A 206 -9.49 19.47 3.12
N GLY A 207 -8.58 18.64 3.62
CA GLY A 207 -8.17 18.61 5.02
C GLY A 207 -7.23 19.76 5.41
N GLY A 208 -6.39 20.24 4.49
CA GLY A 208 -5.46 21.33 4.79
C GLY A 208 -5.16 22.29 3.65
N THR A 209 -5.74 22.08 2.47
CA THR A 209 -5.59 22.93 1.28
C THR A 209 -6.96 23.25 0.69
N PHE A 210 -7.04 24.42 0.05
CA PHE A 210 -8.20 24.87 -0.68
C PHE A 210 -7.79 25.31 -2.09
N ASP A 211 -8.37 24.72 -3.12
CA ASP A 211 -8.10 25.06 -4.52
C ASP A 211 -9.39 25.28 -5.29
N VAL A 212 -9.34 26.21 -6.24
CA VAL A 212 -10.40 26.51 -7.19
C VAL A 212 -9.80 26.52 -8.58
N SER A 213 -10.40 25.78 -9.51
CA SER A 213 -10.06 25.85 -10.92
C SER A 213 -11.30 26.06 -11.77
N LEU A 214 -11.21 26.96 -12.74
CA LEU A 214 -12.23 27.17 -13.75
C LEU A 214 -11.74 26.56 -15.06
N LEU A 215 -12.54 25.68 -15.65
CA LEU A 215 -12.18 24.91 -16.84
C LEU A 215 -13.28 24.98 -17.90
N THR A 216 -12.90 24.72 -19.15
CA THR A 216 -13.84 24.42 -20.22
C THR A 216 -13.69 22.96 -20.64
N ILE A 217 -14.82 22.28 -20.81
CA ILE A 217 -14.89 20.88 -21.24
C ILE A 217 -15.71 20.80 -22.52
N GLN A 218 -15.11 20.27 -23.59
CA GLN A 218 -15.76 20.07 -24.90
C GLN A 218 -15.21 18.82 -25.58
N GLU A 219 -16.09 17.86 -25.92
CA GLU A 219 -15.72 16.68 -26.74
C GLU A 219 -14.50 15.91 -26.20
N GLY A 220 -14.37 15.80 -24.88
CA GLY A 220 -13.23 15.16 -24.22
C GLY A 220 -11.97 16.03 -24.07
N ASN A 221 -11.98 17.27 -24.58
CA ASN A 221 -10.94 18.26 -24.33
C ASN A 221 -11.25 19.02 -23.04
N ILE A 222 -10.32 18.98 -22.09
CA ILE A 222 -10.40 19.68 -20.81
C ILE A 222 -9.29 20.74 -20.78
N GLU A 223 -9.68 22.00 -20.69
CA GLU A 223 -8.76 23.13 -20.67
C GLU A 223 -8.99 23.98 -19.41
N VAL A 224 -7.97 24.04 -18.55
CA VAL A 224 -7.96 24.94 -17.39
C VAL A 224 -7.78 26.36 -17.88
N LYS A 225 -8.66 27.26 -17.45
CA LYS A 225 -8.63 28.69 -17.81
C LYS A 225 -7.97 29.53 -16.74
N ALA A 226 -8.19 29.19 -15.48
CA ALA A 226 -7.52 29.79 -14.35
C ALA A 226 -7.56 28.87 -13.14
N THR A 227 -6.61 29.07 -12.23
CA THR A 227 -6.60 28.44 -10.91
C THR A 227 -6.18 29.43 -9.83
N ALA A 228 -6.73 29.24 -8.63
CA ALA A 228 -6.38 29.99 -7.43
C ALA A 228 -6.58 29.09 -6.20
N GLY A 229 -5.87 29.36 -5.11
CA GLY A 229 -6.03 28.56 -3.90
C GLY A 229 -5.30 29.14 -2.70
N ILE A 230 -5.48 28.47 -1.56
CA ILE A 230 -4.85 28.74 -0.28
C ILE A 230 -4.25 27.43 0.23
N THR A 231 -2.92 27.38 0.36
CA THR A 231 -2.19 26.15 0.68
C THR A 231 -2.22 25.76 2.17
N HIS A 232 -2.86 26.57 3.03
CA HIS A 232 -3.07 26.29 4.46
C HIS A 232 -4.48 26.72 4.89
N LEU A 233 -5.49 26.14 4.26
CA LEU A 233 -6.88 26.32 4.63
C LEU A 233 -7.65 25.03 4.37
N GLY A 234 -8.26 24.44 5.40
CA GLY A 234 -9.05 23.23 5.26
C GLY A 234 -9.66 22.75 6.56
N GLY A 235 -10.07 21.47 6.55
CA GLY A 235 -10.75 20.82 7.66
C GLY A 235 -10.00 20.87 8.99
N GLU A 236 -8.67 20.79 8.98
CA GLU A 236 -7.82 20.83 10.17
C GLU A 236 -7.89 22.20 10.86
N ASP A 237 -7.95 23.29 10.11
CA ASP A 237 -8.04 24.63 10.68
C ASP A 237 -9.38 24.81 11.40
N PHE A 238 -10.47 24.24 10.86
CA PHE A 238 -11.78 24.24 11.52
C PHE A 238 -11.78 23.41 12.81
N ASP A 239 -11.07 22.28 12.81
CA ASP A 239 -10.91 21.45 14.02
C ASP A 239 -10.12 22.22 15.08
N ASN A 240 -9.05 22.92 14.70
CA ASN A 240 -8.23 23.72 15.61
C ASN A 240 -9.04 24.87 16.26
N ARG A 241 -9.94 25.54 15.51
CA ARG A 241 -10.85 26.55 16.08
C ARG A 241 -11.79 25.95 17.14
N MET A 242 -12.26 24.72 16.93
CA MET A 242 -13.06 24.00 17.91
C MET A 242 -12.24 23.60 19.14
N VAL A 243 -11.01 23.11 18.95
CA VAL A 243 -10.08 22.78 20.04
C VAL A 243 -9.84 24.02 20.89
N ASP A 244 -9.48 25.16 20.30
CA ASP A 244 -9.24 26.42 21.02
C ASP A 244 -10.46 26.84 21.84
N HIS A 245 -11.66 26.71 21.26
CA HIS A 245 -12.91 27.01 21.96
C HIS A 245 -13.08 26.10 23.18
N PHE A 246 -12.88 24.78 23.02
CA PHE A 246 -13.08 23.82 24.11
C PHE A 246 -11.97 23.82 25.15
N VAL A 247 -10.73 24.16 24.79
CA VAL A 247 -9.65 24.42 25.76
C VAL A 247 -10.03 25.59 26.67
N LYS A 248 -10.54 26.69 26.09
CA LYS A 248 -11.02 27.86 26.85
C LYS A 248 -12.20 27.48 27.75
N GLU A 249 -13.15 26.70 27.25
CA GLU A 249 -14.30 26.24 28.04
C GLU A 249 -13.90 25.28 29.16
N PHE A 250 -12.97 24.36 28.93
CA PHE A 250 -12.42 23.48 29.96
C PHE A 250 -11.76 24.30 31.07
N LYS A 251 -10.93 25.27 30.71
CA LYS A 251 -10.29 26.21 31.65
C LYS A 251 -11.32 27.02 32.43
N ARG A 252 -12.38 27.50 31.77
CA ARG A 252 -13.46 28.26 32.40
C ARG A 252 -14.23 27.40 33.42
N LYS A 253 -14.57 26.15 33.08
CA LYS A 253 -15.38 25.26 33.92
C LYS A 253 -14.60 24.62 35.07
N HIS A 254 -13.36 24.20 34.81
CA HIS A 254 -12.58 23.38 35.73
C HIS A 254 -11.36 24.10 36.33
N ARG A 255 -11.07 25.34 35.87
CA ARG A 255 -9.90 26.15 36.30
C ARG A 255 -8.56 25.47 36.06
N LYS A 256 -8.49 24.53 35.10
CA LYS A 256 -7.28 23.82 34.68
C LYS A 256 -7.03 24.06 33.20
N ASP A 257 -5.76 24.18 32.82
CA ASP A 257 -5.36 24.47 31.44
C ASP A 257 -4.74 23.21 30.81
N ILE A 258 -5.36 22.72 29.74
CA ILE A 258 -4.91 21.51 29.04
C ILE A 258 -3.95 21.81 27.88
N SER A 259 -3.67 23.08 27.59
CA SER A 259 -2.82 23.48 26.45
C SER A 259 -1.38 22.95 26.51
N GLY A 260 -0.91 22.56 27.70
CA GLY A 260 0.41 21.94 27.89
C GLY A 260 0.42 20.41 27.83
N ASP A 261 -0.72 19.75 27.61
CA ASP A 261 -0.83 18.28 27.59
C ASP A 261 -1.12 17.77 26.16
N PRO A 262 -0.10 17.25 25.45
CA PRO A 262 -0.27 16.75 24.07
C PRO A 262 -1.31 15.63 23.95
N ARG A 263 -1.42 14.76 24.97
CA ARG A 263 -2.38 13.65 24.97
C ARG A 263 -3.81 14.17 25.12
N ALA A 264 -4.05 15.10 26.03
CA ALA A 264 -5.36 15.72 26.21
C ALA A 264 -5.77 16.49 24.95
N LEU A 265 -4.88 17.31 24.40
CA LEU A 265 -5.13 18.06 23.16
C LEU A 265 -5.43 17.14 21.99
N ARG A 266 -4.69 16.04 21.83
CA ARG A 266 -4.92 15.10 20.72
C ARG A 266 -6.27 14.39 20.84
N ARG A 267 -6.64 13.95 22.04
CA ARG A 267 -7.96 13.35 22.30
C ARG A 267 -9.08 14.34 22.03
N LEU A 268 -8.90 15.60 22.44
CA LEU A 268 -9.86 16.67 22.17
C LEU A 268 -9.97 16.95 20.67
N LYS A 269 -8.86 17.00 19.94
CA LYS A 269 -8.85 17.23 18.49
C LYS A 269 -9.57 16.11 17.73
N THR A 270 -9.31 14.86 18.06
CA THR A 270 -10.04 13.71 17.49
C THR A 270 -11.55 13.79 17.77
N ALA A 271 -11.94 14.22 18.98
CA ALA A 271 -13.34 14.44 19.29
C ALA A 271 -13.94 15.63 18.50
N CYS A 272 -13.16 16.72 18.30
CA CYS A 272 -13.57 17.88 17.49
C CYS A 272 -13.78 17.50 16.03
N GLU A 273 -12.88 16.73 15.43
CA GLU A 273 -13.00 16.23 14.05
C GLU A 273 -14.30 15.43 13.86
N LYS A 274 -14.56 14.48 14.77
CA LYS A 274 -15.81 13.69 14.79
C LYS A 274 -17.05 14.58 14.96
N THR A 275 -16.97 15.56 15.84
CA THR A 275 -18.05 16.53 16.12
C THR A 275 -18.33 17.40 14.90
N LYS A 276 -17.30 17.93 14.24
CA LYS A 276 -17.41 18.67 12.98
C LYS A 276 -18.14 17.85 11.92
N ARG A 277 -17.72 16.59 11.71
CA ARG A 277 -18.40 15.67 10.76
C ARG A 277 -19.87 15.48 11.12
N ASN A 278 -20.22 15.28 12.39
CA ASN A 278 -21.60 15.15 12.84
C ASN A 278 -22.42 16.43 12.62
N LEU A 279 -21.83 17.61 12.83
CA LEU A 279 -22.49 18.89 12.62
C LEU A 279 -22.80 19.18 11.15
N SER A 280 -22.13 18.51 10.21
CA SER A 280 -22.47 18.60 8.79
C SER A 280 -23.85 18.01 8.44
N THR A 281 -24.39 17.12 9.28
CA THR A 281 -25.72 16.50 9.08
C THR A 281 -26.72 16.87 10.17
N THR A 282 -26.26 17.05 11.40
CA THR A 282 -27.09 17.36 12.57
C THR A 282 -26.98 18.82 13.01
N ALA A 283 -28.02 19.38 13.63
CA ALA A 283 -28.02 20.78 14.09
C ALA A 283 -27.25 20.98 15.42
N GLN A 284 -27.06 19.92 16.20
CA GLN A 284 -26.30 19.92 17.44
C GLN A 284 -25.77 18.52 17.73
N THR A 285 -24.66 18.44 18.46
CA THR A 285 -24.07 17.17 18.90
C THR A 285 -23.26 17.38 20.19
N ASN A 286 -22.82 16.30 20.81
CA ASN A 286 -22.07 16.33 22.07
C ASN A 286 -20.60 15.95 21.84
N VAL A 287 -19.71 16.71 22.44
CA VAL A 287 -18.31 16.35 22.67
C VAL A 287 -18.24 15.70 24.05
N SER A 288 -17.90 14.41 24.10
CA SER A 288 -17.77 13.66 25.36
C SER A 288 -16.45 12.90 25.36
N ILE A 289 -15.63 13.14 26.38
CA ILE A 289 -14.32 12.51 26.55
C ILE A 289 -14.11 12.21 28.03
N ASP A 290 -14.07 10.92 28.38
CA ASP A 290 -13.87 10.49 29.76
C ASP A 290 -12.41 10.74 30.18
N CYS A 291 -12.20 11.23 31.39
CA CYS A 291 -10.88 11.49 31.97
C CYS A 291 -9.97 12.27 31.00
N LEU A 292 -10.46 13.37 30.42
CA LEU A 292 -9.72 14.17 29.44
C LEU A 292 -8.39 14.67 30.04
N PHE A 293 -8.43 15.19 31.27
CA PHE A 293 -7.26 15.73 31.95
C PHE A 293 -7.39 15.58 33.48
N GLU A 294 -6.35 15.04 34.13
CA GLU A 294 -6.30 14.82 35.59
C GLU A 294 -7.57 14.17 36.19
N GLY A 295 -8.10 13.15 35.50
CA GLY A 295 -9.30 12.41 35.92
C GLY A 295 -10.63 13.14 35.72
N ILE A 296 -10.62 14.32 35.09
CA ILE A 296 -11.83 15.11 34.82
C ILE A 296 -12.41 14.72 33.47
N ASP A 297 -13.67 14.30 33.48
CA ASP A 297 -14.46 14.08 32.26
C ASP A 297 -14.82 15.40 31.59
N PHE A 298 -14.81 15.44 30.27
CA PHE A 298 -15.25 16.58 29.49
C PHE A 298 -16.52 16.25 28.73
N HIS A 299 -17.61 16.98 29.04
CA HIS A 299 -18.88 16.87 28.35
C HIS A 299 -19.44 18.24 27.99
N MET A 300 -19.67 18.48 26.70
CA MET A 300 -20.26 19.72 26.18
C MET A 300 -21.11 19.48 24.93
N THR A 301 -22.28 20.11 24.88
CA THR A 301 -23.07 20.23 23.65
C THR A 301 -22.57 21.42 22.83
N ILE A 302 -22.48 21.24 21.51
CA ILE A 302 -22.21 22.30 20.55
C ILE A 302 -23.24 22.25 19.41
N THR A 303 -23.68 23.43 18.98
CA THR A 303 -24.61 23.58 17.85
C THR A 303 -23.85 23.87 16.56
N ARG A 304 -24.47 23.57 15.42
CA ARG A 304 -23.94 23.93 14.10
C ARG A 304 -23.75 25.45 13.99
N ALA A 305 -24.71 26.24 14.49
CA ALA A 305 -24.60 27.70 14.50
C ALA A 305 -23.35 28.20 15.24
N ARG A 306 -23.01 27.58 16.38
CA ARG A 306 -21.78 27.94 17.11
C ARG A 306 -20.53 27.53 16.35
N PHE A 307 -20.51 26.35 15.75
CA PHE A 307 -19.41 25.93 14.87
C PHE A 307 -19.22 26.88 13.68
N GLU A 308 -20.31 27.30 13.05
CA GLU A 308 -20.29 28.25 11.95
C GLU A 308 -19.78 29.63 12.37
N GLU A 309 -20.19 30.11 13.55
CA GLU A 309 -19.69 31.37 14.13
C GLU A 309 -18.16 31.34 14.35
N LEU A 310 -17.63 30.24 14.87
CA LEU A 310 -16.19 30.07 15.16
C LEU A 310 -15.31 30.08 13.90
N ASN A 311 -15.89 29.82 12.72
CA ASN A 311 -15.18 29.61 11.47
C ASN A 311 -15.66 30.53 10.34
N MET A 312 -16.54 31.49 10.62
CA MET A 312 -17.20 32.30 9.58
C MET A 312 -16.20 33.12 8.76
N ASP A 313 -15.13 33.59 9.40
CA ASP A 313 -14.01 34.27 8.74
C ASP A 313 -13.35 33.36 7.69
N LEU A 314 -12.97 32.14 8.08
CA LEU A 314 -12.34 31.17 7.18
C LEU A 314 -13.29 30.72 6.06
N PHE A 315 -14.58 30.56 6.36
CA PHE A 315 -15.57 30.19 5.34
C PHE A 315 -15.78 31.29 4.29
N ARG A 316 -15.67 32.56 4.69
CA ARG A 316 -15.74 33.70 3.77
C ARG A 316 -14.46 33.83 2.96
N GLU A 317 -13.31 33.58 3.57
CA GLU A 317 -12.00 33.56 2.91
C GLU A 317 -11.98 32.58 1.72
N CYS A 318 -12.71 31.46 1.80
CA CYS A 318 -12.88 30.53 0.67
C CYS A 318 -13.51 31.17 -0.58
N MET A 319 -14.21 32.30 -0.48
CA MET A 319 -14.82 32.95 -1.65
C MET A 319 -13.82 33.80 -2.45
N GLU A 320 -12.73 34.24 -1.83
CA GLU A 320 -11.74 35.10 -2.50
C GLU A 320 -11.03 34.39 -3.66
N PRO A 321 -10.59 33.11 -3.53
CA PRO A 321 -10.05 32.36 -4.67
C PRO A 321 -11.07 32.13 -5.79
N VAL A 322 -12.36 32.01 -5.47
CA VAL A 322 -13.43 31.87 -6.49
C VAL A 322 -13.53 33.13 -7.33
N GLU A 323 -13.58 34.30 -6.68
CA GLU A 323 -13.62 35.60 -7.37
C GLU A 323 -12.36 35.83 -8.20
N LYS A 324 -11.18 35.56 -7.63
CA LYS A 324 -9.89 35.67 -8.31
C LYS A 324 -9.83 34.78 -9.56
N CYS A 325 -10.30 33.54 -9.47
CA CYS A 325 -10.31 32.59 -10.57
C CYS A 325 -11.24 33.05 -11.72
N LEU A 326 -12.43 33.57 -11.39
CA LEU A 326 -13.35 34.14 -12.39
C LEU A 326 -12.75 35.35 -13.10
N LYS A 327 -12.14 36.26 -12.32
CA LYS A 327 -11.47 37.46 -12.85
C LYS A 327 -10.33 37.11 -13.79
N ASP A 328 -9.47 36.16 -13.40
CA ASP A 328 -8.35 35.71 -14.21
C ASP A 328 -8.79 35.04 -15.51
N ALA A 329 -9.81 34.20 -15.44
CA ALA A 329 -10.40 33.56 -16.62
C ALA A 329 -11.22 34.53 -17.49
N LYS A 330 -11.42 35.78 -17.04
CA LYS A 330 -12.29 36.78 -17.68
C LYS A 330 -13.70 36.25 -17.92
N MET A 331 -14.24 35.53 -16.93
CA MET A 331 -15.56 34.91 -17.00
C MET A 331 -16.50 35.52 -15.96
N ASP A 332 -17.74 35.79 -16.38
CA ASP A 332 -18.80 36.15 -15.46
C ASP A 332 -19.33 34.90 -14.74
N LYS A 333 -19.69 35.04 -13.45
CA LYS A 333 -20.21 33.94 -12.64
C LYS A 333 -21.50 33.32 -13.20
N SER A 334 -22.32 34.09 -13.92
CA SER A 334 -23.52 33.59 -14.61
C SER A 334 -23.18 32.65 -15.76
N SER A 335 -21.98 32.75 -16.32
CA SER A 335 -21.53 31.93 -17.45
C SER A 335 -20.93 30.59 -17.05
N VAL A 336 -20.74 30.33 -15.75
CA VAL A 336 -20.33 29.01 -15.26
C VAL A 336 -21.53 28.07 -15.37
N ASP A 337 -21.39 26.90 -15.98
CA ASP A 337 -22.52 25.97 -16.14
C ASP A 337 -22.70 25.10 -14.89
N ASP A 338 -21.60 24.52 -14.39
CA ASP A 338 -21.61 23.65 -13.21
C ASP A 338 -20.54 24.06 -12.18
N VAL A 339 -20.89 23.91 -10.90
CA VAL A 339 -19.98 24.08 -9.77
C VAL A 339 -19.80 22.72 -9.10
N VAL A 340 -18.67 22.06 -9.38
CA VAL A 340 -18.32 20.71 -8.91
C VAL A 340 -17.60 20.81 -7.58
N LEU A 341 -17.99 19.95 -6.64
CA LEU A 341 -17.50 20.02 -5.27
C LEU A 341 -16.62 18.81 -4.93
N VAL A 342 -15.44 19.07 -4.39
CA VAL A 342 -14.39 18.06 -4.12
C VAL A 342 -13.78 18.31 -2.74
N GLY A 343 -13.34 17.24 -2.07
CA GLY A 343 -12.69 17.32 -0.77
C GLY A 343 -13.61 17.06 0.42
N GLY A 344 -13.04 16.69 1.56
CA GLY A 344 -13.85 16.29 2.72
C GLY A 344 -14.72 17.41 3.29
N SER A 345 -14.21 18.64 3.26
CA SER A 345 -14.73 19.78 4.02
C SER A 345 -15.87 20.53 3.31
N ILE A 346 -16.10 20.28 2.02
CA ILE A 346 -17.30 20.77 1.32
C ILE A 346 -18.58 20.28 2.02
N ARG A 347 -18.54 19.15 2.73
CA ARG A 347 -19.74 18.63 3.42
C ARG A 347 -20.31 19.60 4.47
N ILE A 348 -19.56 20.63 4.86
CA ILE A 348 -20.03 21.70 5.74
C ILE A 348 -21.15 22.50 5.06
N PRO A 349 -22.39 22.50 5.59
CA PRO A 349 -23.53 23.18 4.96
C PRO A 349 -23.30 24.67 4.72
N LYS A 350 -22.60 25.35 5.64
CA LYS A 350 -22.37 26.79 5.51
C LYS A 350 -21.47 27.16 4.34
N VAL A 351 -20.44 26.37 4.05
CA VAL A 351 -19.56 26.58 2.91
C VAL A 351 -20.35 26.41 1.61
N GLN A 352 -21.18 25.36 1.51
CA GLN A 352 -22.09 25.16 0.37
C GLN A 352 -23.06 26.33 0.20
N GLN A 353 -23.65 26.81 1.29
CA GLN A 353 -24.57 27.94 1.25
C GLN A 353 -23.88 29.20 0.72
N LEU A 354 -22.69 29.53 1.24
CA LEU A 354 -21.95 30.71 0.78
C LEU A 354 -21.58 30.60 -0.71
N LEU A 355 -21.20 29.41 -1.17
CA LEU A 355 -20.90 29.17 -2.58
C LEU A 355 -22.16 29.27 -3.46
N GLN A 356 -23.30 28.74 -3.02
CA GLN A 356 -24.59 28.89 -3.70
C GLN A 356 -24.99 30.36 -3.79
N ASP A 357 -24.91 31.10 -2.69
CA ASP A 357 -25.24 32.52 -2.61
C ASP A 357 -24.33 33.32 -3.56
N PHE A 358 -23.03 32.99 -3.60
CA PHE A 358 -22.07 33.60 -4.53
C PHE A 358 -22.52 33.43 -5.99
N PHE A 359 -22.99 32.23 -6.36
CA PHE A 359 -23.54 31.90 -7.68
C PHE A 359 -25.05 32.16 -7.82
N ASN A 360 -25.62 33.08 -7.04
CA ASN A 360 -27.03 33.51 -7.14
C ASN A 360 -28.05 32.37 -7.00
N GLY A 361 -27.79 31.43 -6.08
CA GLY A 361 -28.68 30.30 -5.80
C GLY A 361 -28.54 29.12 -6.77
N LYS A 362 -27.50 29.10 -7.61
CA LYS A 362 -27.21 27.98 -8.51
C LYS A 362 -27.06 26.67 -7.74
N GLU A 363 -27.66 25.61 -8.25
CA GLU A 363 -27.49 24.26 -7.71
C GLU A 363 -26.03 23.81 -7.84
N LEU A 364 -25.47 23.28 -6.76
CA LEU A 364 -24.11 22.75 -6.76
C LEU A 364 -24.11 21.29 -7.22
N TYR A 365 -23.16 20.91 -8.06
CA TYR A 365 -23.05 19.57 -8.60
C TYR A 365 -22.46 18.60 -7.56
N LYS A 366 -23.30 17.64 -7.12
CA LYS A 366 -22.98 16.68 -6.04
C LYS A 366 -22.90 15.22 -6.50
N ASN A 367 -23.09 14.94 -7.78
CA ASN A 367 -23.09 13.58 -8.34
C ASN A 367 -21.68 13.05 -8.62
N ILE A 368 -20.74 13.35 -7.73
CA ILE A 368 -19.38 12.81 -7.72
C ILE A 368 -18.96 12.61 -6.27
N ASN A 369 -18.28 11.52 -5.96
CA ASN A 369 -17.80 11.30 -4.59
C ASN A 369 -16.64 12.26 -4.29
N PRO A 370 -16.79 13.20 -3.33
CA PRO A 370 -15.78 14.24 -3.12
C PRO A 370 -14.46 13.71 -2.56
N ASP A 371 -14.45 12.53 -1.94
CA ASP A 371 -13.23 11.92 -1.38
C ASP A 371 -12.46 11.09 -2.43
N GLU A 372 -13.16 10.58 -3.44
CA GLU A 372 -12.59 9.64 -4.43
C GLU A 372 -12.31 10.33 -5.79
N ALA A 373 -12.97 11.44 -6.10
CA ALA A 373 -12.94 12.11 -7.41
C ALA A 373 -11.52 12.39 -7.94
N VAL A 374 -10.63 12.82 -7.06
CA VAL A 374 -9.25 13.19 -7.43
C VAL A 374 -8.44 11.94 -7.76
N ALA A 375 -8.48 10.89 -6.92
CA ALA A 375 -7.85 9.61 -7.23
C ALA A 375 -8.44 8.97 -8.50
N TYR A 376 -9.75 9.14 -8.70
CA TYR A 376 -10.44 8.65 -9.88
C TYR A 376 -9.89 9.29 -11.16
N GLY A 377 -9.77 10.62 -11.18
CA GLY A 377 -9.16 11.35 -12.28
C GLY A 377 -7.70 11.03 -12.51
N ALA A 378 -6.93 10.88 -11.43
CA ALA A 378 -5.53 10.46 -11.51
C ALA A 378 -5.38 9.06 -12.13
N ALA A 379 -6.30 8.13 -11.82
CA ALA A 379 -6.33 6.79 -12.40
C ALA A 379 -6.71 6.80 -13.90
N ILE A 380 -7.58 7.71 -14.33
CA ILE A 380 -7.84 7.94 -15.77
C ILE A 380 -6.59 8.48 -16.45
N GLN A 381 -5.93 9.48 -15.86
CA GLN A 381 -4.68 10.02 -16.39
C GLN A 381 -3.59 8.94 -16.48
N ALA A 382 -3.51 8.07 -15.49
CA ALA A 382 -2.63 6.91 -15.51
C ALA A 382 -2.95 5.99 -16.70
N ALA A 383 -4.23 5.70 -16.96
CA ALA A 383 -4.67 4.90 -18.10
C ALA A 383 -4.32 5.55 -19.46
N MET A 384 -4.34 6.88 -19.53
CA MET A 384 -3.95 7.65 -20.72
C MET A 384 -2.46 7.52 -21.02
N LEU A 385 -1.64 7.68 -19.99
CA LEU A 385 -0.18 7.50 -20.12
C LEU A 385 0.19 6.05 -20.44
N ASP A 386 -0.64 5.11 -20.00
CA ASP A 386 -0.50 3.67 -20.26
C ASP A 386 -1.05 3.25 -21.64
N GLY A 387 -1.65 4.17 -22.40
CA GLY A 387 -2.24 3.92 -23.71
C GLY A 387 -3.53 3.07 -23.70
N ARG A 388 -4.12 2.82 -22.52
CA ARG A 388 -5.37 2.05 -22.37
C ARG A 388 -6.63 2.89 -22.57
N PHE A 389 -6.50 4.22 -22.58
CA PHE A 389 -7.59 5.15 -22.76
C PHE A 389 -7.09 6.43 -23.44
N ASN A 390 -7.61 6.79 -24.62
CA ASN A 390 -7.07 7.89 -25.43
C ASN A 390 -8.12 8.96 -25.81
N GLU A 391 -9.24 9.01 -25.09
CA GLU A 391 -10.40 9.81 -25.51
C GLU A 391 -10.49 11.18 -24.83
N LEU A 392 -9.52 11.53 -23.99
CA LEU A 392 -9.44 12.83 -23.32
C LEU A 392 -8.14 13.56 -23.71
N SER A 393 -8.21 14.88 -23.81
CA SER A 393 -7.02 15.73 -23.86
C SER A 393 -7.07 16.72 -22.70
N LEU A 394 -5.90 17.04 -22.13
CA LEU A 394 -5.78 17.92 -20.99
C LEU A 394 -4.78 19.04 -21.27
N LEU A 395 -5.22 20.27 -21.05
CA LEU A 395 -4.39 21.46 -21.02
C LEU A 395 -4.54 22.12 -19.65
N ASP A 396 -3.48 22.11 -18.85
CA ASP A 396 -3.43 22.75 -17.53
C ASP A 396 -2.71 24.11 -17.62
N VAL A 397 -2.58 24.84 -16.51
CA VAL A 397 -1.94 26.16 -16.45
C VAL A 397 -0.96 26.30 -15.29
N ALA A 398 -0.01 27.23 -15.41
CA ALA A 398 0.91 27.60 -14.34
C ALA A 398 0.18 28.36 -13.22
N PRO A 399 0.22 27.92 -11.94
CA PRO A 399 -0.57 28.54 -10.87
C PRO A 399 -0.03 29.90 -10.39
N LEU A 400 1.27 30.10 -10.51
CA LEU A 400 1.99 31.30 -10.08
C LEU A 400 2.79 31.87 -11.26
N SER A 401 3.04 33.18 -11.22
CA SER A 401 3.92 33.80 -12.21
C SER A 401 5.36 33.47 -11.86
N LEU A 402 6.12 33.01 -12.84
CA LEU A 402 7.56 32.77 -12.71
C LEU A 402 8.33 33.93 -13.32
N GLY A 403 9.34 34.40 -12.62
CA GLY A 403 10.15 35.54 -13.04
C GLY A 403 11.55 35.47 -12.45
N VAL A 404 12.37 36.43 -12.84
CA VAL A 404 13.70 36.63 -12.24
C VAL A 404 13.73 37.97 -11.52
N GLU A 405 14.47 38.03 -10.43
CA GLU A 405 14.82 39.29 -9.79
C GLU A 405 15.83 40.04 -10.66
N ILE A 406 15.52 41.28 -11.03
CA ILE A 406 16.38 42.12 -11.88
C ILE A 406 17.04 43.26 -11.10
N ASN A 407 16.39 43.73 -10.04
CA ASN A 407 16.90 44.66 -9.03
C ASN A 407 16.38 44.19 -7.67
N VAL A 408 16.94 44.71 -6.57
CA VAL A 408 16.45 44.41 -5.21
C VAL A 408 14.95 44.64 -5.13
N ASP A 409 14.21 43.60 -4.75
CA ASP A 409 12.74 43.59 -4.62
C ASP A 409 11.96 43.85 -5.92
N GLU A 410 12.60 43.76 -7.09
CA GLU A 410 11.95 43.92 -8.39
C GLU A 410 12.02 42.62 -9.21
N MET A 411 10.88 41.95 -9.36
CA MET A 411 10.74 40.76 -10.18
C MET A 411 10.25 41.09 -11.59
N SER A 412 11.03 40.72 -12.60
CA SER A 412 10.60 40.67 -13.99
C SER A 412 9.93 39.33 -14.29
N VAL A 413 8.61 39.33 -14.47
CA VAL A 413 7.84 38.15 -14.88
C VAL A 413 8.29 37.66 -16.26
N VAL A 414 8.51 36.35 -16.38
CA VAL A 414 8.85 35.63 -17.62
C VAL A 414 7.66 34.79 -18.07
N ILE A 415 7.10 33.98 -17.17
CA ILE A 415 5.91 33.16 -17.44
C ILE A 415 4.79 33.65 -16.52
N PRO A 416 3.78 34.36 -17.05
CA PRO A 416 2.65 34.80 -16.25
C PRO A 416 1.86 33.62 -15.68
N ARG A 417 1.22 33.80 -14.52
CA ARG A 417 0.25 32.83 -14.01
C ARG A 417 -0.89 32.60 -15.01
N ASN A 418 -1.51 31.44 -14.93
CA ASN A 418 -2.53 30.92 -15.83
C ASN A 418 -2.07 30.74 -17.29
N THR A 419 -0.77 30.80 -17.57
CA THR A 419 -0.22 30.40 -18.88
C THR A 419 -0.38 28.89 -19.04
N THR A 420 -0.92 28.43 -20.17
CA THR A 420 -1.07 27.00 -20.49
C THR A 420 0.27 26.27 -20.43
N ILE A 421 0.29 25.07 -19.83
CA ILE A 421 1.47 24.21 -19.71
C ILE A 421 1.28 22.89 -20.49
N PRO A 422 2.35 22.29 -21.05
CA PRO A 422 3.75 22.76 -21.01
C PRO A 422 4.00 24.01 -21.88
N THR A 423 4.95 24.85 -21.49
CA THR A 423 5.29 26.08 -22.23
C THR A 423 6.77 26.43 -22.11
N LYS A 424 7.28 27.14 -23.11
CA LYS A 424 8.66 27.64 -23.17
C LYS A 424 8.64 29.13 -23.47
N MET A 425 9.33 29.93 -22.68
CA MET A 425 9.48 31.36 -22.88
C MET A 425 10.96 31.76 -22.86
N ASP A 426 11.37 32.50 -23.88
CA ASP A 426 12.72 33.06 -23.97
C ASP A 426 12.65 34.55 -23.62
N LYS A 427 13.39 34.98 -22.59
CA LYS A 427 13.52 36.40 -22.22
C LYS A 427 14.99 36.76 -22.13
N GLY A 428 15.41 37.72 -22.93
CA GLY A 428 16.78 38.22 -22.91
C GLY A 428 17.02 39.07 -21.65
N PHE A 429 18.07 38.74 -20.91
CA PHE A 429 18.58 39.56 -19.82
C PHE A 429 19.99 40.01 -20.17
N THR A 430 20.32 41.27 -19.86
CA THR A 430 21.66 41.80 -20.05
C THR A 430 22.28 42.16 -18.71
N THR A 431 23.55 41.80 -18.50
CA THR A 431 24.34 42.20 -17.31
C THR A 431 25.21 43.41 -17.66
N ARG A 432 26.07 43.86 -16.75
CA ARG A 432 26.98 45.01 -17.00
C ARG A 432 28.26 44.64 -17.79
N PHE A 433 28.49 43.37 -18.13
CA PHE A 433 29.73 42.89 -18.76
C PHE A 433 29.45 42.13 -20.08
N ASP A 434 30.41 42.14 -21.01
CA ASP A 434 30.30 41.51 -22.33
C ASP A 434 30.32 39.95 -22.28
N ASN A 435 29.87 39.29 -23.35
CA ASN A 435 29.64 37.82 -23.50
C ASN A 435 28.47 37.24 -22.68
N GLN A 436 27.27 37.78 -22.91
CA GLN A 436 26.09 37.49 -22.10
C GLN A 436 25.30 36.26 -22.58
N LEU A 437 24.89 35.44 -21.61
CA LEU A 437 24.09 34.23 -21.82
C LEU A 437 22.60 34.59 -21.98
N ASN A 438 21.95 34.04 -23.01
CA ASN A 438 20.50 34.02 -23.12
C ASN A 438 19.95 32.96 -22.16
N VAL A 439 19.06 33.34 -21.24
CA VAL A 439 18.45 32.41 -20.29
C VAL A 439 17.07 32.01 -20.78
N CYS A 440 16.84 30.70 -20.86
CA CYS A 440 15.59 30.09 -21.30
C CYS A 440 14.90 29.46 -20.10
N PHE A 441 13.59 29.74 -19.95
CA PHE A 441 12.73 29.18 -18.92
C PHE A 441 11.68 28.28 -19.58
N ASP A 442 11.62 27.01 -19.16
CA ASP A 442 10.63 26.05 -19.63
C ASP A 442 9.88 25.44 -18.44
N ILE A 443 8.56 25.31 -18.58
CA ILE A 443 7.72 24.59 -17.62
C ILE A 443 7.23 23.33 -18.31
N ASP A 444 7.51 22.18 -17.70
CA ASP A 444 7.09 20.89 -18.22
C ASP A 444 5.62 20.58 -17.92
N ALA A 445 5.19 19.37 -18.26
CA ALA A 445 3.81 18.93 -18.07
C ALA A 445 3.45 18.57 -16.62
N ASP A 446 4.43 18.55 -15.70
CA ASP A 446 4.24 18.42 -14.25
C ASP A 446 4.11 19.80 -13.56
N GLY A 447 4.33 20.88 -14.32
CA GLY A 447 4.38 22.24 -13.80
C GLY A 447 5.71 22.57 -13.11
N ILE A 448 6.77 21.84 -13.42
CA ILE A 448 8.11 22.03 -12.84
C ILE A 448 8.95 22.89 -13.79
N LEU A 449 9.62 23.90 -13.23
CA LEU A 449 10.49 24.81 -13.96
C LEU A 449 11.83 24.16 -14.24
N ASN A 450 12.26 24.20 -15.50
CA ASN A 450 13.64 24.02 -15.91
C ASN A 450 14.19 25.33 -16.49
N VAL A 451 15.47 25.55 -16.23
CA VAL A 451 16.19 26.73 -16.72
C VAL A 451 17.41 26.23 -17.48
N SER A 452 17.67 26.84 -18.63
CA SER A 452 18.86 26.59 -19.45
C SER A 452 19.46 27.90 -19.93
N ALA A 453 20.72 27.88 -20.34
CA ALA A 453 21.35 29.06 -20.92
C ALA A 453 22.07 28.74 -22.23
N GLU A 454 22.05 29.70 -23.13
CA GLU A 454 22.63 29.60 -24.45
C GLU A 454 23.42 30.87 -24.76
N ASP A 455 24.68 30.71 -25.15
CA ASP A 455 25.46 31.81 -25.69
C ASP A 455 25.07 32.02 -27.17
N LYS A 456 24.43 33.16 -27.46
CA LYS A 456 23.97 33.49 -28.83
C LYS A 456 25.11 33.76 -29.81
N SER A 457 26.31 34.11 -29.33
CA SER A 457 27.44 34.43 -30.20
C SER A 457 28.14 33.18 -30.73
N SER A 458 28.23 32.13 -29.91
CA SER A 458 28.86 30.86 -30.25
C SER A 458 27.86 29.76 -30.65
N GLY A 459 26.57 29.94 -30.35
CA GLY A 459 25.53 28.91 -30.52
C GLY A 459 25.69 27.74 -29.54
N GLN A 460 26.62 27.82 -28.58
CA GLN A 460 26.80 26.78 -27.57
C GLN A 460 25.70 26.86 -26.51
N LYS A 461 24.95 25.76 -26.40
CA LYS A 461 23.96 25.53 -25.34
C LYS A 461 24.62 24.80 -24.19
N ASN A 462 24.85 25.50 -23.08
CA ASN A 462 25.17 24.85 -21.82
C ASN A 462 23.89 24.78 -21.01
N LYS A 463 23.37 23.56 -20.80
CA LYS A 463 22.33 23.36 -19.79
C LYS A 463 22.96 23.71 -18.44
N ILE A 464 22.78 24.94 -17.99
CA ILE A 464 23.18 25.34 -16.65
C ILE A 464 22.35 24.46 -15.73
N THR A 465 23.01 23.47 -15.13
CA THR A 465 22.44 22.79 -13.98
C THR A 465 22.49 23.84 -12.89
N ILE A 466 21.37 24.52 -12.60
CA ILE A 466 21.29 25.43 -11.47
C ILE A 466 21.62 24.58 -10.23
N THR A 467 22.83 24.76 -9.72
CA THR A 467 23.39 24.00 -8.59
C THR A 467 22.79 24.42 -7.26
N ASN A 468 22.05 25.53 -7.24
CA ASN A 468 21.48 26.11 -6.03
C ASN A 468 19.96 26.21 -6.19
N VAL A 469 19.25 25.15 -5.82
CA VAL A 469 17.79 25.21 -5.67
C VAL A 469 17.49 24.95 -4.20
N ASP A 470 17.46 26.03 -3.42
CA ASP A 470 17.09 26.03 -2.01
C ASP A 470 15.92 25.07 -1.76
N GLY A 471 16.15 24.06 -0.92
CA GLY A 471 15.13 23.11 -0.48
C GLY A 471 14.95 21.86 -1.35
N ARG A 472 15.51 21.77 -2.58
CA ARG A 472 15.46 20.53 -3.38
C ARG A 472 16.48 19.51 -2.89
N LEU A 473 16.13 18.23 -3.00
CA LEU A 473 17.06 17.13 -2.66
C LEU A 473 18.06 16.91 -3.79
N SER A 474 19.33 16.71 -3.42
CA SER A 474 20.34 16.20 -4.34
C SER A 474 20.09 14.73 -4.66
N LYS A 475 20.63 14.26 -5.80
CA LYS A 475 20.54 12.84 -6.18
C LYS A 475 21.12 11.90 -5.12
N GLU A 476 22.16 12.34 -4.41
CA GLU A 476 22.79 11.55 -3.35
C GLU A 476 21.93 11.47 -2.09
N GLU A 477 21.24 12.56 -1.72
CA GLU A 477 20.26 12.53 -0.62
C GLU A 477 19.08 11.62 -0.96
N ILE A 478 18.53 11.72 -2.18
CA ILE A 478 17.46 10.83 -2.64
C ILE A 478 17.93 9.37 -2.56
N ARG A 479 19.16 9.07 -3.00
CA ARG A 479 19.72 7.71 -2.93
C ARG A 479 19.79 7.19 -1.49
N LYS A 480 20.28 8.00 -0.55
CA LYS A 480 20.32 7.65 0.88
C LYS A 480 18.92 7.42 1.45
N MET A 481 17.97 8.28 1.11
CA MET A 481 16.57 8.13 1.54
C MET A 481 15.93 6.85 0.97
N ILE A 482 16.24 6.46 -0.26
CA ILE A 482 15.82 5.18 -0.84
C ILE A 482 16.44 4.01 -0.07
N GLU A 483 17.74 4.06 0.24
CA GLU A 483 18.42 3.02 1.03
C GLU A 483 17.79 2.89 2.43
N GLU A 484 17.44 3.99 3.09
CA GLU A 484 16.71 3.98 4.35
C GLU A 484 15.27 3.45 4.20
N ALA A 485 14.55 3.82 3.14
CA ALA A 485 13.21 3.32 2.85
C ALA A 485 13.18 1.80 2.63
N GLU A 486 14.16 1.24 1.91
CA GLU A 486 14.29 -0.21 1.73
C GLU A 486 14.65 -0.93 3.04
N LYS A 487 15.45 -0.30 3.92
CA LYS A 487 15.68 -0.84 5.27
C LYS A 487 14.38 -0.89 6.07
N TYR A 488 13.60 0.19 6.08
CA TYR A 488 12.31 0.18 6.78
C TYR A 488 11.37 -0.87 6.22
N LYS A 489 11.31 -1.03 4.90
CA LYS A 489 10.50 -2.06 4.26
C LYS A 489 10.92 -3.47 4.68
N ALA A 490 12.22 -3.76 4.76
CA ALA A 490 12.71 -5.06 5.23
C ALA A 490 12.32 -5.32 6.69
N GLU A 491 12.41 -4.31 7.55
CA GLU A 491 11.96 -4.39 8.95
C GLU A 491 10.45 -4.62 9.04
N ASP A 492 9.65 -3.93 8.22
CA ASP A 492 8.19 -4.08 8.17
C ASP A 492 7.81 -5.52 7.70
N GLU A 493 8.51 -6.06 6.70
CA GLU A 493 8.33 -7.46 6.21
C GLU A 493 8.71 -8.50 7.27
N GLU A 494 9.77 -8.27 8.04
CA GLU A 494 10.19 -9.13 9.15
C GLU A 494 9.17 -9.12 10.28
N HIS A 495 8.70 -7.92 10.67
CA HIS A 495 7.67 -7.77 11.68
C HIS A 495 6.36 -8.46 11.26
N LYS A 496 5.96 -8.30 9.99
CA LYS A 496 4.79 -8.99 9.44
C LYS A 496 4.92 -10.52 9.59
N LYS A 497 6.05 -11.11 9.21
CA LYS A 497 6.29 -12.56 9.37
C LYS A 497 6.18 -13.00 10.83
N LYS A 498 6.72 -12.22 11.76
CA LYS A 498 6.63 -12.47 13.21
C LYS A 498 5.18 -12.50 13.69
N VAL A 499 4.38 -11.49 13.33
CA VAL A 499 2.95 -11.43 13.68
C VAL A 499 2.18 -12.60 13.06
N GLU A 500 2.48 -12.96 11.81
CA GLU A 500 1.84 -14.08 11.13
C GLU A 500 2.15 -15.44 11.78
N SER A 501 3.40 -15.68 12.17
CA SER A 501 3.81 -16.91 12.88
C SER A 501 3.16 -17.01 14.25
N LYS A 502 3.13 -15.92 15.01
CA LYS A 502 2.42 -15.84 16.29
C LYS A 502 0.93 -16.16 16.14
N ASN A 503 0.26 -15.49 15.20
CA ASN A 503 -1.16 -15.71 14.93
C ASN A 503 -1.43 -17.15 14.46
N ALA A 504 -0.51 -17.76 13.71
CA ALA A 504 -0.62 -19.16 13.30
C ALA A 504 -0.56 -20.11 14.51
N LEU A 505 0.38 -19.89 15.43
CA LEU A 505 0.49 -20.67 16.67
C LEU A 505 -0.75 -20.52 17.56
N GLU A 506 -1.20 -19.29 17.78
CA GLU A 506 -2.39 -19.00 18.58
C GLU A 506 -3.64 -19.67 17.99
N ASN A 507 -3.89 -19.49 16.70
CA ASN A 507 -5.01 -20.13 16.01
C ASN A 507 -4.93 -21.66 16.06
N TYR A 508 -3.73 -22.23 15.98
CA TYR A 508 -3.56 -23.68 16.07
C TYR A 508 -3.89 -24.20 17.48
N ALA A 509 -3.37 -23.54 18.52
CA ALA A 509 -3.66 -23.89 19.91
C ALA A 509 -5.17 -23.88 20.21
N TYR A 510 -5.89 -22.85 19.76
CA TYR A 510 -7.33 -22.77 19.92
C TYR A 510 -8.09 -23.84 19.12
N LYS A 511 -7.73 -24.05 17.85
CA LYS A 511 -8.34 -25.12 17.03
C LYS A 511 -8.15 -26.50 17.64
N MET A 512 -6.99 -26.78 18.21
CA MET A 512 -6.75 -28.05 18.90
C MET A 512 -7.63 -28.20 20.13
N ARG A 513 -7.75 -27.15 20.95
CA ARG A 513 -8.58 -27.17 22.14
C ARG A 513 -10.02 -27.56 21.80
N ASP A 514 -10.60 -26.88 20.80
CA ASP A 514 -11.96 -27.14 20.34
C ASP A 514 -12.11 -28.55 19.74
N ALA A 515 -11.09 -29.03 19.03
CA ALA A 515 -11.10 -30.36 18.42
C ALA A 515 -11.08 -31.52 19.44
N PHE A 516 -10.48 -31.31 20.62
CA PHE A 516 -10.32 -32.35 21.65
C PHE A 516 -11.34 -32.27 22.80
N GLU A 517 -12.13 -31.19 22.90
CA GLU A 517 -13.14 -30.97 23.94
C GLU A 517 -14.16 -32.13 24.04
N ASP A 518 -14.65 -32.63 22.90
CA ASP A 518 -15.59 -33.76 22.79
C ASP A 518 -14.93 -35.07 22.28
N SER A 519 -13.61 -35.21 22.43
CA SER A 519 -12.91 -36.39 21.91
C SER A 519 -13.26 -37.67 22.69
N LYS A 520 -13.33 -38.80 21.98
CA LYS A 520 -13.58 -40.14 22.57
C LYS A 520 -12.30 -40.78 23.14
N LEU A 521 -11.24 -40.01 23.28
CA LEU A 521 -9.93 -40.49 23.66
C LEU A 521 -9.84 -40.80 25.16
N PRO A 522 -8.86 -41.62 25.59
CA PRO A 522 -8.61 -41.82 27.01
C PRO A 522 -8.38 -40.48 27.72
N LYS A 523 -9.07 -40.27 28.86
CA LYS A 523 -8.99 -39.03 29.63
C LYS A 523 -7.55 -38.59 29.95
N ALA A 524 -6.63 -39.53 30.10
CA ALA A 524 -5.21 -39.26 30.36
C ALA A 524 -4.51 -38.61 29.15
N GLU A 525 -4.82 -39.04 27.93
CA GLU A 525 -4.26 -38.45 26.70
C GLU A 525 -4.84 -37.06 26.44
N VAL A 526 -6.16 -36.89 26.59
CA VAL A 526 -6.84 -35.58 26.46
C VAL A 526 -6.27 -34.58 27.47
N LYS A 527 -6.08 -35.00 28.73
CA LYS A 527 -5.49 -34.15 29.77
C LYS A 527 -4.06 -33.71 29.42
N LYS A 528 -3.26 -34.59 28.80
CA LYS A 528 -1.89 -34.26 28.36
C LYS A 528 -1.91 -33.22 27.23
N ILE A 529 -2.81 -33.37 26.27
CA ILE A 529 -2.98 -32.43 25.15
C ILE A 529 -3.43 -31.06 25.67
N HIS A 530 -4.46 -31.01 26.51
CA HIS A 530 -4.94 -29.75 27.11
C HIS A 530 -3.83 -29.06 27.92
N ALA A 531 -3.05 -29.80 28.71
CA ALA A 531 -1.93 -29.22 29.43
C ALA A 531 -0.87 -28.59 28.50
N ALA A 532 -0.58 -29.21 27.35
CA ALA A 532 0.35 -28.65 26.37
C ALA A 532 -0.22 -27.39 25.67
N ILE A 533 -1.52 -27.39 25.36
CA ILE A 533 -2.22 -26.22 24.82
C ILE A 533 -2.17 -25.06 25.82
N ASP A 534 -2.54 -25.30 27.08
CA ASP A 534 -2.56 -24.27 28.13
C ASP A 534 -1.15 -23.70 28.35
N GLN A 535 -0.12 -24.55 28.39
CA GLN A 535 1.28 -24.11 28.47
C GLN A 535 1.69 -23.25 27.27
N THR A 536 1.21 -23.58 26.07
CA THR A 536 1.50 -22.82 24.86
C THR A 536 0.80 -21.47 24.87
N ILE A 537 -0.46 -21.40 25.30
CA ILE A 537 -1.21 -20.15 25.43
C ILE A 537 -0.56 -19.25 26.49
N GLU A 538 -0.22 -19.79 27.67
CA GLU A 538 0.50 -19.00 28.68
C GLU A 538 1.88 -18.54 28.19
N TRP A 539 2.57 -19.36 27.39
CA TRP A 539 3.83 -18.97 26.79
C TRP A 539 3.62 -17.84 25.79
N LEU A 540 2.60 -17.91 24.93
CA LEU A 540 2.23 -16.82 24.00
C LEU A 540 1.98 -15.52 24.77
N ASP A 541 1.20 -15.55 25.84
CA ASP A 541 0.87 -14.37 26.65
C ASP A 541 2.11 -13.69 27.24
N ARG A 542 3.11 -14.48 27.64
CA ARG A 542 4.38 -13.98 28.20
C ARG A 542 5.40 -13.57 27.14
N ASN A 543 5.30 -14.11 25.92
CA ASN A 543 6.32 -13.98 24.86
C ASN A 543 5.76 -13.33 23.58
N GLN A 544 5.02 -12.24 23.74
CA GLN A 544 4.41 -11.49 22.62
C GLN A 544 5.45 -10.93 21.63
N LEU A 545 6.70 -10.79 22.07
CA LEU A 545 7.83 -10.25 21.30
C LEU A 545 8.87 -11.33 20.91
N ALA A 546 8.54 -12.62 21.00
CA ALA A 546 9.42 -13.70 20.55
C ALA A 546 9.68 -13.66 19.03
N ASP A 547 10.79 -14.20 18.56
CA ASP A 547 11.13 -14.21 17.15
C ASP A 547 10.42 -15.33 16.37
N VAL A 548 10.53 -15.29 15.04
CA VAL A 548 9.82 -16.22 14.15
C VAL A 548 10.20 -17.66 14.46
N GLU A 549 11.48 -17.95 14.68
CA GLU A 549 11.97 -19.27 15.03
C GLU A 549 11.38 -19.76 16.35
N GLU A 550 11.27 -18.91 17.37
CA GLU A 550 10.70 -19.30 18.67
C GLU A 550 9.22 -19.66 18.57
N PHE A 551 8.44 -18.92 17.78
CA PHE A 551 7.05 -19.29 17.51
C PHE A 551 6.94 -20.61 16.73
N MET A 552 7.86 -20.88 15.82
CA MET A 552 7.91 -22.14 15.08
C MET A 552 8.30 -23.31 15.99
N ASP A 553 9.33 -23.16 16.83
CA ASP A 553 9.77 -24.18 17.78
C ASP A 553 8.64 -24.50 18.77
N LYS A 554 7.92 -23.49 19.25
CA LYS A 554 6.78 -23.70 20.14
C LYS A 554 5.60 -24.39 19.43
N MET A 555 5.43 -24.17 18.13
CA MET A 555 4.46 -24.91 17.34
C MET A 555 4.84 -26.39 17.24
N GLU A 556 6.10 -26.72 16.96
CA GLU A 556 6.58 -28.11 16.92
C GLU A 556 6.42 -28.80 18.28
N GLU A 557 6.68 -28.08 19.38
CA GLU A 557 6.45 -28.58 20.74
C GLU A 557 4.98 -28.92 21.00
N LEU A 558 4.05 -28.09 20.51
CA LEU A 558 2.61 -28.32 20.65
C LEU A 558 2.10 -29.46 19.75
N GLU A 559 2.70 -29.65 18.57
CA GLU A 559 2.37 -30.74 17.65
C GLU A 559 2.81 -32.12 18.21
N SER A 560 3.93 -32.18 18.93
CA SER A 560 4.52 -33.42 19.46
C SER A 560 3.57 -34.28 20.33
N PRO A 561 2.87 -33.74 21.36
CA PRO A 561 1.86 -34.47 22.14
C PRO A 561 0.72 -35.07 21.31
N THR A 562 0.51 -34.59 20.09
CA THR A 562 -0.56 -35.05 19.19
C THR A 562 -0.11 -36.03 18.12
N SER A 563 1.13 -36.52 18.18
CA SER A 563 1.62 -37.57 17.26
C SER A 563 0.65 -38.77 17.21
N GLY A 564 -0.02 -38.95 16.06
CA GLY A 564 -1.06 -39.96 15.86
C GLY A 564 -2.49 -39.42 15.86
N PHE A 565 -2.70 -38.11 16.03
CA PHE A 565 -3.99 -37.45 15.89
C PHE A 565 -3.89 -36.34 14.85
N HIS A 566 -4.90 -36.21 14.00
CA HIS A 566 -4.93 -35.16 12.99
C HIS A 566 -6.09 -34.20 13.27
N PRO A 567 -5.96 -32.88 13.15
CA PRO A 567 -7.05 -31.94 13.44
C PRO A 567 -8.33 -32.17 12.62
N SER A 568 -8.23 -32.72 11.39
CA SER A 568 -9.40 -33.12 10.59
C SER A 568 -10.02 -34.46 11.02
N HIS A 569 -9.34 -35.22 11.89
CA HIS A 569 -9.79 -36.49 12.43
C HIS A 569 -9.38 -36.65 13.92
N PRO A 570 -9.91 -35.80 14.83
CA PRO A 570 -9.44 -35.75 16.21
C PRO A 570 -10.03 -36.85 17.11
N LYS A 571 -11.05 -37.58 16.63
CA LYS A 571 -11.85 -38.51 17.45
C LYS A 571 -11.16 -39.84 17.71
N HIS A 572 -10.29 -40.29 16.80
CA HIS A 572 -9.63 -41.58 16.88
C HIS A 572 -8.15 -41.43 16.53
N LYS A 573 -7.34 -42.35 17.07
CA LYS A 573 -5.92 -42.40 16.79
C LYS A 573 -5.65 -43.00 15.42
N LEU A 574 -4.74 -42.38 14.69
CA LEU A 574 -4.20 -42.81 13.41
C LEU A 574 -2.85 -43.51 13.66
N GLU A 575 -2.72 -44.74 13.17
CA GLU A 575 -1.51 -45.53 13.30
C GLU A 575 -0.83 -45.72 11.95
N LEU A 576 0.50 -45.65 11.92
CA LEU A 576 1.27 -45.90 10.71
C LEU A 576 1.26 -47.41 10.41
N LYS A 577 0.68 -47.78 9.27
CA LYS A 577 0.60 -49.16 8.79
C LYS A 577 1.19 -49.28 7.40
N ASN A 578 1.84 -50.41 7.11
CA ASN A 578 2.43 -50.68 5.81
C ASN A 578 1.55 -51.63 5.00
N TYR A 579 0.99 -51.16 3.88
CA TYR A 579 0.11 -51.95 3.02
C TYR A 579 0.61 -51.93 1.58
N LYS A 580 0.53 -53.08 0.90
CA LYS A 580 0.92 -53.20 -0.52
C LYS A 580 -0.15 -52.71 -1.51
N LYS A 581 -1.37 -52.39 -1.04
CA LYS A 581 -2.49 -51.99 -1.90
C LYS A 581 -2.60 -50.47 -2.00
N PRO A 582 -2.93 -49.91 -3.18
CA PRO A 582 -3.24 -48.49 -3.33
C PRO A 582 -4.39 -48.07 -2.40
N TYR A 583 -4.38 -46.80 -2.02
CA TYR A 583 -5.45 -46.15 -1.26
C TYR A 583 -5.62 -44.70 -1.71
N THR A 584 -6.72 -44.08 -1.34
CA THR A 584 -6.94 -42.65 -1.55
C THR A 584 -6.82 -41.95 -0.20
N CYS A 585 -5.95 -40.95 -0.11
CA CYS A 585 -5.80 -40.17 1.11
C CYS A 585 -7.04 -39.31 1.36
N ASP A 586 -7.65 -39.41 2.54
CA ASP A 586 -8.84 -38.65 2.92
C ASP A 586 -8.56 -37.15 3.08
N GLY A 587 -7.31 -36.76 3.22
CA GLY A 587 -6.88 -35.37 3.33
C GLY A 587 -6.71 -34.68 1.99
N CYS A 588 -5.66 -35.03 1.25
CA CYS A 588 -5.33 -34.41 -0.04
C CYS A 588 -6.15 -34.94 -1.23
N LYS A 589 -6.87 -36.05 -1.04
CA LYS A 589 -7.66 -36.75 -2.08
C LYS A 589 -6.84 -37.36 -3.21
N GLU A 590 -5.53 -37.43 -3.07
CA GLU A 590 -4.63 -38.09 -4.02
C GLU A 590 -4.42 -39.57 -3.67
N GLN A 591 -4.09 -40.37 -4.68
CA GLN A 591 -3.73 -41.78 -4.47
C GLN A 591 -2.38 -41.91 -3.74
N GLY A 592 -2.30 -42.88 -2.84
CA GLY A 592 -1.09 -43.25 -2.09
C GLY A 592 -0.81 -44.74 -2.16
N PHE A 593 0.44 -45.10 -1.89
CA PHE A 593 0.96 -46.46 -1.92
C PHE A 593 1.89 -46.68 -0.74
N GLY A 594 2.02 -47.93 -0.28
CA GLY A 594 2.90 -48.29 0.83
C GLY A 594 2.36 -47.85 2.21
N SER A 595 3.26 -47.26 3.00
CA SER A 595 2.96 -46.87 4.38
C SER A 595 1.97 -45.71 4.48
N ARG A 596 1.00 -45.82 5.38
CA ARG A 596 -0.08 -44.85 5.57
C ARG A 596 -0.57 -44.81 7.01
N TYR A 597 -1.03 -43.65 7.42
CA TYR A 597 -1.73 -43.51 8.69
C TYR A 597 -3.17 -43.95 8.51
N ARG A 598 -3.63 -44.91 9.30
CA ARG A 598 -4.99 -45.44 9.23
C ARG A 598 -5.64 -45.46 10.61
N CYS A 599 -6.90 -45.04 10.65
CA CYS A 599 -7.79 -45.25 11.78
C CYS A 599 -8.58 -46.54 11.53
N ASP A 600 -8.45 -47.53 12.42
CA ASP A 600 -9.18 -48.79 12.28
C ASP A 600 -10.67 -48.67 12.60
N GLU A 601 -11.06 -47.66 13.38
CA GLU A 601 -12.45 -47.48 13.81
C GLU A 601 -13.35 -46.94 12.70
N CYS A 602 -12.85 -46.06 11.84
CA CYS A 602 -13.64 -45.44 10.77
C CYS A 602 -12.98 -45.48 9.39
N ASN A 603 -11.88 -46.23 9.24
CA ASN A 603 -11.12 -46.36 7.99
C ASN A 603 -10.61 -45.03 7.40
N TYR A 604 -10.39 -44.02 8.23
CA TYR A 604 -9.79 -42.76 7.78
C TYR A 604 -8.30 -42.99 7.46
N GLU A 605 -7.86 -42.65 6.26
CA GLU A 605 -6.50 -42.91 5.78
C GLU A 605 -5.79 -41.62 5.32
N LEU A 606 -4.58 -41.37 5.82
CA LEU A 606 -3.73 -40.24 5.41
C LEU A 606 -2.37 -40.71 4.92
N HIS A 607 -1.82 -40.00 3.92
CA HIS A 607 -0.39 -40.08 3.60
C HIS A 607 0.44 -39.64 4.82
N LYS A 608 1.69 -40.12 4.89
CA LYS A 608 2.64 -39.68 5.92
C LYS A 608 2.79 -38.15 5.95
N ASP A 609 2.98 -37.51 4.80
CA ASP A 609 3.10 -36.04 4.70
C ASP A 609 1.77 -35.30 4.94
N CYS A 610 0.63 -35.98 4.77
CA CYS A 610 -0.68 -35.41 5.11
C CYS A 610 -1.00 -35.53 6.60
N MET A 611 -0.40 -36.51 7.28
CA MET A 611 -0.53 -36.70 8.73
C MET A 611 0.43 -35.80 9.51
N LEU A 612 1.68 -35.72 9.07
CA LEU A 612 2.75 -34.93 9.71
C LEU A 612 2.78 -33.50 9.15
N ASN A 613 1.60 -32.89 9.01
CA ASN A 613 1.51 -31.54 8.52
C ASN A 613 1.84 -30.53 9.63
N THR A 614 2.78 -29.66 9.34
CA THR A 614 3.01 -28.45 10.14
C THR A 614 2.02 -27.38 9.69
N GLN A 615 1.45 -26.61 10.61
CA GLN A 615 0.50 -25.55 10.18
C GLN A 615 1.16 -24.47 9.33
N ILE A 616 2.44 -24.19 9.59
CA ILE A 616 3.28 -23.29 8.80
C ILE A 616 4.59 -23.96 8.44
N THR A 617 5.12 -23.62 7.27
CA THR A 617 6.33 -24.27 6.76
C THR A 617 7.03 -23.42 5.70
N SER A 618 8.32 -23.66 5.43
CA SER A 618 9.12 -22.86 4.49
C SER A 618 9.90 -23.70 3.47
N HIS A 619 9.71 -23.48 2.18
CA HIS A 619 10.37 -24.29 1.15
C HIS A 619 11.61 -23.60 0.58
N GLU A 620 12.71 -24.32 0.41
CA GLU A 620 14.02 -23.75 0.04
C GLU A 620 14.00 -23.01 -1.31
N PHE A 621 13.28 -23.52 -2.31
CA PHE A 621 13.04 -22.81 -3.58
C PHE A 621 12.24 -21.51 -3.46
N TYR A 622 11.65 -21.25 -2.31
CA TYR A 622 10.90 -20.05 -1.98
C TYR A 622 11.45 -19.47 -0.66
N LYS A 623 12.75 -19.14 -0.63
CA LYS A 623 13.38 -18.51 0.55
C LYS A 623 12.54 -17.34 1.06
N GLY A 624 12.29 -17.34 2.37
CA GLY A 624 11.49 -16.31 3.05
C GLY A 624 9.98 -16.42 2.85
N ALA A 625 9.48 -17.40 2.09
CA ALA A 625 8.04 -17.65 1.94
C ALA A 625 7.54 -18.61 3.02
N ILE A 626 6.46 -18.21 3.69
CA ILE A 626 5.73 -19.04 4.65
C ILE A 626 4.52 -19.64 3.93
N PHE A 627 4.44 -20.96 3.93
CA PHE A 627 3.28 -21.71 3.44
C PHE A 627 2.41 -22.11 4.63
N ARG A 628 1.11 -21.84 4.54
CA ARG A 628 0.12 -22.25 5.54
C ARG A 628 -0.61 -23.49 5.08
N PHE A 629 -0.83 -24.44 5.97
CA PHE A 629 -1.64 -25.61 5.71
C PHE A 629 -3.13 -25.26 5.73
N PHE A 630 -3.87 -25.76 4.75
CA PHE A 630 -5.33 -25.67 4.69
C PHE A 630 -5.91 -27.05 4.38
N ASN A 631 -7.04 -27.37 5.02
CA ASN A 631 -7.81 -28.58 4.72
C ASN A 631 -8.41 -28.56 3.30
N GLN A 632 -8.65 -27.37 2.76
CA GLN A 632 -9.14 -27.13 1.40
C GLN A 632 -8.51 -25.84 0.87
N LEU A 633 -8.32 -25.78 -0.45
CA LEU A 633 -7.78 -24.59 -1.10
C LEU A 633 -8.66 -23.35 -0.83
N PRO A 634 -8.07 -22.20 -0.45
CA PRO A 634 -8.80 -20.95 -0.34
C PRO A 634 -9.55 -20.59 -1.63
N LYS A 635 -10.67 -19.87 -1.50
CA LYS A 635 -11.47 -19.40 -2.65
C LYS A 635 -10.62 -18.48 -3.54
N ASP A 636 -10.84 -18.57 -4.86
CA ASP A 636 -10.19 -17.73 -5.89
C ASP A 636 -8.66 -17.92 -6.08
N VAL A 637 -8.10 -19.01 -5.57
CA VAL A 637 -6.68 -19.36 -5.75
C VAL A 637 -6.50 -20.40 -6.86
N CYS A 638 -5.34 -20.36 -7.55
CA CYS A 638 -4.97 -21.34 -8.57
C CYS A 638 -5.09 -22.78 -8.05
N LYS A 639 -5.83 -23.64 -8.76
CA LYS A 639 -6.14 -25.01 -8.34
C LYS A 639 -5.03 -26.01 -8.62
N SER A 640 -3.84 -25.61 -9.06
CA SER A 640 -2.73 -26.53 -9.35
C SER A 640 -1.57 -26.33 -8.39
N CYS A 641 -0.88 -27.44 -8.10
CA CYS A 641 0.35 -27.45 -7.33
C CYS A 641 1.52 -26.95 -8.19
N ASP A 642 2.27 -25.95 -7.69
CA ASP A 642 3.42 -25.36 -8.38
C ASP A 642 4.61 -26.31 -8.55
N ALA A 643 4.65 -27.42 -7.79
CA ALA A 643 5.72 -28.41 -7.86
C ALA A 643 5.41 -29.55 -8.84
N CYS A 644 4.28 -30.24 -8.69
CA CYS A 644 3.95 -31.39 -9.55
C CYS A 644 3.02 -31.04 -10.72
N GLY A 645 2.37 -29.87 -10.69
CA GLY A 645 1.40 -29.44 -11.71
C GLY A 645 0.01 -30.08 -11.58
N LYS A 646 -0.20 -31.04 -10.67
CA LYS A 646 -1.51 -31.68 -10.44
C LYS A 646 -2.52 -30.73 -9.79
N VAL A 647 -3.80 -31.02 -10.01
CA VAL A 647 -4.92 -30.31 -9.36
C VAL A 647 -4.91 -30.57 -7.85
N ILE A 648 -5.32 -29.58 -7.09
CA ILE A 648 -5.42 -29.61 -5.62
C ILE A 648 -6.88 -29.82 -5.26
N ASN A 649 -7.18 -31.00 -4.69
CA ASN A 649 -8.55 -31.44 -4.39
C ASN A 649 -8.86 -31.43 -2.88
N GLY A 650 -7.88 -31.18 -2.02
CA GLY A 650 -8.03 -31.20 -0.57
C GLY A 650 -6.88 -30.46 0.11
N PHE A 651 -6.19 -31.14 1.03
CA PHE A 651 -5.07 -30.60 1.79
C PHE A 651 -4.02 -29.90 0.92
N VAL A 652 -3.66 -28.68 1.31
CA VAL A 652 -2.75 -27.82 0.55
C VAL A 652 -1.95 -26.90 1.45
N TYR A 653 -0.70 -26.68 1.06
CA TYR A 653 0.12 -25.60 1.56
C TYR A 653 0.01 -24.41 0.62
N HIS A 654 -0.55 -23.31 1.09
CA HIS A 654 -0.71 -22.08 0.32
C HIS A 654 0.15 -20.96 0.92
N CYS A 655 0.96 -20.34 0.07
CA CYS A 655 1.68 -19.11 0.38
C CYS A 655 0.93 -17.94 -0.26
N GLY A 656 0.21 -17.16 0.55
CA GLY A 656 -0.55 -16.00 0.09
C GLY A 656 0.34 -14.96 -0.56
N GLU A 657 1.50 -14.66 0.05
CA GLU A 657 2.43 -13.63 -0.45
C GLU A 657 2.97 -13.90 -1.85
N LYS A 658 3.19 -15.18 -2.18
CA LYS A 658 3.74 -15.57 -3.49
C LYS A 658 2.68 -16.12 -4.44
N GLY A 659 1.43 -16.29 -3.98
CA GLY A 659 0.36 -16.94 -4.72
C GLY A 659 0.72 -18.38 -5.11
N LYS A 660 1.43 -19.11 -4.25
CA LYS A 660 1.96 -20.46 -4.54
C LYS A 660 1.27 -21.54 -3.75
N ASN A 661 1.06 -22.69 -4.37
CA ASN A 661 0.38 -23.84 -3.79
C ASN A 661 1.24 -25.10 -3.93
N LEU A 662 1.34 -25.87 -2.84
CA LEU A 662 2.04 -27.14 -2.82
C LEU A 662 1.14 -28.21 -2.19
N HIS A 663 1.11 -29.41 -2.79
CA HIS A 663 0.60 -30.58 -2.07
C HIS A 663 1.51 -30.89 -0.86
N PRO A 664 0.99 -31.51 0.21
CA PRO A 664 1.81 -31.91 1.36
C PRO A 664 3.05 -32.75 0.98
N CYS A 665 2.93 -33.70 0.07
CA CYS A 665 4.08 -34.48 -0.40
C CYS A 665 5.08 -33.67 -1.25
N CYS A 666 4.59 -32.67 -2.00
CA CYS A 666 5.44 -31.80 -2.80
C CYS A 666 6.23 -30.80 -1.95
N ARG A 667 5.71 -30.48 -0.78
CA ARG A 667 6.36 -29.64 0.22
C ARG A 667 7.60 -30.31 0.82
N SER A 668 7.56 -31.64 0.97
CA SER A 668 8.62 -32.47 1.56
C SER A 668 9.67 -32.95 0.55
N LEU A 669 9.65 -32.46 -0.71
CA LEU A 669 10.60 -32.91 -1.73
C LEU A 669 12.02 -32.53 -1.31
N LYS A 670 12.90 -33.53 -1.29
CA LYS A 670 14.33 -33.31 -1.04
C LYS A 670 14.96 -32.66 -2.25
N ASN A 671 15.93 -31.77 -2.01
CA ASN A 671 16.74 -31.20 -3.10
C ASN A 671 17.50 -32.25 -3.89
N THR A 672 17.80 -33.38 -3.27
CA THR A 672 18.60 -34.45 -3.85
C THR A 672 18.01 -35.80 -3.47
N ILE A 673 17.87 -36.68 -4.46
CA ILE A 673 17.48 -38.08 -4.27
C ILE A 673 18.52 -38.96 -4.96
N SER A 674 18.77 -40.16 -4.44
CA SER A 674 19.73 -41.10 -5.02
C SER A 674 19.03 -42.42 -5.32
N ILE A 675 19.28 -42.97 -6.50
CA ILE A 675 18.77 -44.28 -6.93
C ILE A 675 19.94 -45.25 -6.93
N GLU A 676 19.78 -46.36 -6.21
CA GLU A 676 20.75 -47.46 -6.19
C GLU A 676 20.29 -48.57 -7.14
N GLY A 677 21.15 -48.95 -8.10
CA GLY A 677 20.91 -50.08 -9.00
C GLY A 677 21.60 -51.36 -8.48
N GLY A 678 20.86 -52.47 -8.39
CA GLY A 678 21.40 -53.79 -8.06
C GLY A 678 21.24 -54.78 -9.21
N ASN A 679 22.27 -55.58 -9.50
CA ASN A 679 22.16 -56.74 -10.39
C ASN A 679 21.61 -57.95 -9.61
N GLU A 680 20.50 -58.55 -10.06
CA GLU A 680 19.90 -59.74 -9.41
C GLU A 680 20.71 -61.04 -9.61
N ASN A 681 21.82 -61.02 -10.34
CA ASN A 681 22.68 -62.19 -10.47
C ASN A 681 23.80 -62.14 -9.43
N GLY A 682 23.52 -62.72 -8.26
CA GLY A 682 24.49 -62.83 -7.18
C GLY A 682 25.79 -63.49 -7.65
N LYS A 683 26.90 -62.74 -7.61
CA LYS A 683 28.22 -63.25 -7.22
C LYS A 683 29.30 -62.22 -6.91
N ASP A 684 29.17 -60.95 -7.28
CA ASP A 684 30.15 -59.92 -6.91
C ASP A 684 29.49 -58.75 -6.16
N LYS A 685 30.00 -58.45 -4.96
CA LYS A 685 29.41 -57.52 -3.98
C LYS A 685 29.88 -56.07 -4.09
N GLU A 686 30.60 -55.70 -5.15
CA GLU A 686 31.36 -54.43 -5.17
C GLU A 686 30.92 -53.38 -6.22
N ASP A 687 29.96 -53.64 -7.12
CA ASP A 687 29.52 -52.62 -8.09
C ASP A 687 28.05 -52.21 -7.89
N PHE A 688 27.79 -51.36 -6.89
CA PHE A 688 26.56 -50.58 -6.83
C PHE A 688 26.80 -49.22 -7.51
N THR A 689 26.24 -49.00 -8.69
CA THR A 689 26.19 -47.66 -9.29
C THR A 689 25.01 -46.90 -8.69
N SER A 690 25.28 -45.87 -7.89
CA SER A 690 24.27 -44.93 -7.41
C SER A 690 24.19 -43.71 -8.34
N VAL A 691 22.99 -43.35 -8.80
CA VAL A 691 22.76 -42.13 -9.59
C VAL A 691 22.03 -41.12 -8.73
N THR A 692 22.64 -39.95 -8.54
CA THR A 692 22.07 -38.84 -7.77
C THR A 692 21.34 -37.87 -8.69
N PHE A 693 20.16 -37.40 -8.25
CA PHE A 693 19.31 -36.46 -8.96
C PHE A 693 19.08 -35.20 -8.13
N LYS A 694 19.25 -34.03 -8.73
CA LYS A 694 18.94 -32.73 -8.14
C LYS A 694 17.58 -32.21 -8.59
N LEU A 695 16.84 -31.64 -7.65
CA LEU A 695 15.56 -31.00 -7.91
C LEU A 695 15.75 -29.61 -8.51
N TYR A 696 14.95 -29.25 -9.52
CA TYR A 696 14.96 -27.95 -10.18
C TYR A 696 13.56 -27.36 -10.27
N LYS A 697 13.45 -26.06 -9.99
CA LYS A 697 12.21 -25.25 -10.02
C LYS A 697 11.68 -24.94 -11.43
N LYS A 698 11.97 -25.80 -12.41
CA LYS A 698 11.47 -25.75 -13.79
C LYS A 698 11.72 -27.09 -14.47
N VAL A 699 10.90 -27.41 -15.47
CA VAL A 699 11.14 -28.56 -16.37
C VAL A 699 12.32 -28.22 -17.28
N LEU A 700 13.42 -28.96 -17.13
CA LEU A 700 14.68 -28.70 -17.84
C LEU A 700 14.86 -29.51 -19.14
N GLY A 701 14.10 -30.58 -19.32
CA GLY A 701 14.30 -31.51 -20.42
C GLY A 701 13.09 -32.39 -20.69
N LYS A 702 13.23 -33.30 -21.66
CA LYS A 702 12.20 -34.31 -21.96
C LYS A 702 12.21 -35.35 -20.85
N CYS A 703 11.10 -35.52 -20.15
CA CYS A 703 10.96 -36.52 -19.10
C CYS A 703 11.23 -37.92 -19.67
N ILE A 704 12.10 -38.70 -19.04
CA ILE A 704 12.46 -40.06 -19.46
C ILE A 704 11.26 -40.99 -19.33
N TRP A 705 10.43 -40.81 -18.30
CA TRP A 705 9.25 -41.64 -18.04
C TRP A 705 8.10 -41.39 -19.04
N CYS A 706 7.58 -40.17 -19.08
CA CYS A 706 6.40 -39.86 -19.88
C CYS A 706 6.72 -39.34 -21.29
N HIS A 707 8.02 -39.21 -21.62
CA HIS A 707 8.52 -38.70 -22.90
C HIS A 707 8.02 -37.30 -23.31
N LYS A 708 7.50 -36.50 -22.38
CA LYS A 708 7.00 -35.14 -22.63
C LYS A 708 7.97 -34.08 -22.09
N LYS A 709 8.01 -32.92 -22.76
CA LYS A 709 8.72 -31.70 -22.31
C LYS A 709 7.85 -30.77 -21.45
N THR A 710 6.59 -31.13 -21.26
CA THR A 710 5.60 -30.37 -20.48
C THR A 710 4.82 -31.31 -19.57
N LEU A 711 4.29 -30.76 -18.48
CA LEU A 711 3.38 -31.47 -17.56
C LEU A 711 1.97 -31.55 -18.15
N TRP A 712 1.23 -32.59 -17.75
CA TRP A 712 -0.12 -32.83 -18.24
C TRP A 712 -1.09 -31.73 -17.75
N GLY A 713 -1.82 -31.10 -18.69
CA GLY A 713 -2.89 -30.14 -18.36
C GLY A 713 -2.55 -28.64 -18.47
N SER A 714 -1.30 -28.23 -18.80
CA SER A 714 -1.00 -26.81 -19.04
C SER A 714 -1.08 -26.46 -20.53
N SER A 715 -2.06 -25.66 -20.94
CA SER A 715 -2.09 -25.00 -22.27
C SER A 715 -0.99 -23.94 -22.44
N SER A 716 -0.37 -23.51 -21.34
CA SER A 716 0.65 -22.46 -21.30
C SER A 716 2.10 -22.95 -21.27
N GLY A 717 2.35 -24.24 -21.00
CA GLY A 717 3.71 -24.80 -20.91
C GLY A 717 4.55 -24.22 -19.76
N ILE A 718 4.90 -25.07 -18.80
CA ILE A 718 5.86 -24.83 -17.69
C ILE A 718 5.21 -24.23 -16.43
N ASN A 719 4.50 -25.06 -15.68
CA ASN A 719 4.41 -24.97 -14.23
C ASN A 719 4.71 -26.35 -13.64
N GLY A 720 5.80 -26.46 -12.86
CA GLY A 720 6.22 -27.70 -12.18
C GLY A 720 7.73 -27.95 -12.24
N TRP A 721 8.18 -28.86 -11.39
CA TRP A 721 9.58 -29.13 -11.07
C TRP A 721 10.06 -30.45 -11.68
N SER A 722 11.38 -30.59 -11.82
CA SER A 722 12.00 -31.82 -12.32
C SER A 722 13.22 -32.22 -11.51
N TYR A 723 13.38 -33.52 -11.30
CA TYR A 723 14.64 -34.13 -10.87
C TYR A 723 15.52 -34.38 -12.09
N VAL A 724 16.77 -33.96 -12.01
CA VAL A 724 17.76 -34.10 -13.09
C VAL A 724 19.01 -34.76 -12.54
N SER A 725 19.50 -35.81 -13.21
CA SER A 725 20.71 -36.51 -12.81
C SER A 725 21.93 -35.59 -12.82
N GLU A 726 22.97 -35.94 -12.06
CA GLU A 726 24.23 -35.21 -12.08
C GLU A 726 24.91 -35.18 -13.46
N CYS A 727 24.77 -36.25 -14.24
CA CYS A 727 25.22 -36.29 -15.64
C CYS A 727 24.33 -35.47 -16.60
N LYS A 728 23.20 -34.95 -16.14
CA LYS A 728 22.20 -34.17 -16.90
C LYS A 728 21.49 -34.92 -18.03
N ASP A 729 21.73 -36.21 -18.17
CA ASP A 729 21.11 -37.04 -19.22
C ASP A 729 19.70 -37.54 -18.84
N TYR A 730 19.42 -37.67 -17.55
CA TYR A 730 18.14 -38.19 -17.07
C TYR A 730 17.31 -37.09 -16.42
N HIS A 731 16.13 -36.85 -17.00
CA HIS A 731 15.17 -35.84 -16.53
C HIS A 731 13.87 -36.54 -16.14
N TYR A 732 13.35 -36.26 -14.96
CA TYR A 732 12.05 -36.74 -14.52
C TYR A 732 11.22 -35.58 -13.98
N HIS A 733 9.97 -35.46 -14.44
CA HIS A 733 9.03 -34.55 -13.76
C HIS A 733 8.74 -35.07 -12.36
N VAL A 734 8.59 -34.18 -11.38
CA VAL A 734 8.20 -34.55 -10.01
C VAL A 734 6.92 -35.39 -9.98
N ASN A 735 5.95 -35.11 -10.85
CA ASN A 735 4.75 -35.94 -10.92
C ASN A 735 5.03 -37.36 -11.47
N CYS A 736 5.96 -37.48 -12.42
CA CYS A 736 6.29 -38.75 -13.04
C CYS A 736 7.12 -39.64 -12.12
N THR A 737 7.97 -39.07 -11.25
CA THR A 737 8.71 -39.87 -10.25
C THR A 737 7.77 -40.49 -9.23
N ALA A 738 6.65 -39.85 -8.91
CA ALA A 738 5.61 -40.44 -8.07
C ALA A 738 4.92 -41.61 -8.79
N GLU A 739 4.56 -41.43 -10.08
CA GLU A 739 3.89 -42.46 -10.91
C GLU A 739 4.76 -43.71 -11.15
N MET A 740 6.07 -43.54 -11.33
CA MET A 740 7.03 -44.65 -11.47
C MET A 740 7.00 -45.62 -10.29
N VAL A 741 6.85 -45.08 -9.08
CA VAL A 741 6.74 -45.89 -7.85
C VAL A 741 5.44 -46.70 -7.85
N LEU A 742 4.36 -46.14 -8.42
CA LEU A 742 3.05 -46.81 -8.49
C LEU A 742 3.07 -48.02 -9.44
N GLU A 743 3.77 -47.90 -10.57
CA GLU A 743 3.87 -48.99 -11.55
C GLU A 743 4.87 -50.07 -11.12
N ALA A 744 5.98 -49.70 -10.47
CA ALA A 744 6.97 -50.66 -9.96
C ALA A 744 6.41 -51.61 -8.89
N ASP A 745 5.44 -51.17 -8.07
CA ASP A 745 4.81 -52.00 -7.03
C ASP A 745 3.58 -52.80 -7.53
N SER A 746 3.03 -52.49 -8.70
CA SER A 746 1.81 -53.13 -9.24
C SER A 746 2.06 -54.22 -10.28
N PHE A 747 3.29 -54.34 -10.81
CA PHE A 747 3.68 -55.38 -11.75
C PHE A 747 4.98 -56.07 -11.30
N ALA A 748 4.88 -57.32 -10.85
CA ALA A 748 5.97 -58.27 -11.05
C ALA A 748 5.99 -58.62 -12.55
N CYS A 749 6.68 -57.81 -13.35
CA CYS A 749 6.81 -58.04 -14.79
C CYS A 749 8.29 -58.10 -15.17
N ASP A 750 8.68 -59.25 -15.73
CA ASP A 750 10.05 -59.71 -16.06
C ASP A 750 10.79 -58.91 -17.15
N SER A 751 10.69 -57.58 -17.21
CA SER A 751 11.43 -56.81 -18.23
C SER A 751 11.90 -55.40 -17.88
N PHE A 752 11.95 -55.02 -16.59
CA PHE A 752 12.67 -53.83 -16.15
C PHE A 752 13.66 -54.19 -15.05
N GLN A 753 14.95 -53.88 -15.26
CA GLN A 753 15.97 -53.93 -14.21
C GLN A 753 15.45 -53.15 -12.99
N GLN A 754 15.21 -53.85 -11.88
CA GLN A 754 14.74 -53.27 -10.63
C GLN A 754 15.76 -52.26 -10.10
N SER A 755 15.56 -50.98 -10.39
CA SER A 755 16.22 -49.87 -9.69
C SER A 755 15.20 -49.30 -8.71
N LYS A 756 15.50 -49.35 -7.41
CA LYS A 756 14.64 -48.79 -6.36
C LYS A 756 14.97 -47.31 -6.19
N ILE A 757 13.99 -46.44 -6.41
CA ILE A 757 14.09 -45.03 -6.00
C ILE A 757 13.99 -45.00 -4.47
N VAL A 758 15.08 -44.65 -3.78
CA VAL A 758 15.08 -44.44 -2.33
C VAL A 758 14.81 -42.95 -2.09
N TYR A 759 13.65 -42.65 -1.52
CA TYR A 759 13.22 -41.26 -1.23
C TYR A 759 13.80 -40.70 0.07
#